data_AF-A0A8H5DCG0-F1
#
_entry.id   AF-A0A8H5DCG0-F1
#
_cell.length_a   1.000
_cell.length_b   1.000
_cell.length_c   1.000
_cell.angle_alpha   90.00
_cell.angle_beta   90.00
_cell.angle_gamma   90.00
#
_symmetry.space_group_name_H-M   'P 1'
#
loop_
_entity.id
_entity.type
_entity.pdbx_description
1 polymer ?
#
loop_
_entity_poly.entity_id
_entity_poly.type
_entity_poly.pdbx_seq_one_letter_code
_entity_poly.pdbx_strand_id
1 'polypeptide(L)'
;MSATQLPDETIKLLLNKYDHERDKRLKREGVNQYIDARSSSIESLSHDPWVDYNDPRVKNPPLKDKDHIKFLIIGAGINGVVDAGRLIEAGFSKKDVVCVDVAGGFGGIWYSYGDEIRGQIERSVDYFGIQGQFCTKINSTIWDESKKCWVTAMTRTVGQSLAPETLTVTSEFIILAGGTFPFLKVPKLPGWDDFCSKKHAFHSARWDYSYTGGTQEKPDLVKLGGKRVAIVGTGATGIQIVPELAKWADHVYVVQRTPSYVGARDQTKIDPEEWTTVTSDKGWQEKRRVNFDAYVSNSQGYGPDVINDGWTNTPASSGFLGSKSKIVAQNEIKQHIREMYELDFPRTEMLRKRVDQIVQDKDTAERLKAWPNVTLVDTDGKGLDGLTENGISSNGIEYEIDALILATGFTMGMGMDPSEKIGATIKGRDGLDMKDYWHAPDSGTLLGVALPGFPNLFSYFGRGSGATWNYTSCLETQAALMVNIIKQAEKQQGPGQRVVIEASQEGEIKYGLEVAKRMYWYSVMPTCTPGYFNNEGAGAFEKQEPKTNEQLVNEGKKMPWGGGPIDYKERTEDYIRKGDLQGFILGLAHTASHELSTFDQPEASRSGSEAREQPKPLVPKFQLLAAGFSFFCAGVDGASLGPLLPYIIQSFTINAGEVAIIYACIFAGWLVAAATNVFLATKLSFSALLTLGATIQLLAQCLRPWASQPLFFVSFMVQALGMGYQDSHANAWAGGLPDAHRCLGFIHAMFALGCLVGPLTATAIATAAGSGHSQINGIEAWRMGYFQLIGIHALNLIGMLLAFGSPLKPWSTRESTTMQAPATATLDPEVSERRRNKEALREIGQLLRMKSFWLIGGFYLFNCGAWSAAGGWVVEYLVVHRHGDLSQVGYVPTGFWAGLFLGRLLLAEPTHRFGEQRSIMWLSFICLIFQLLFWLVPNLVAGAVAFSLMGFFFGPFFATGMSVASRMFPRKIQSTALATRAGVQVLQPVILGLIAGGGLGENERHLGLVAERQAL
;
A
#
# COMPACT_ATOMS: atom_id res chain seq x y z
N MET A 1 -9.07 -6.03 44.21
CA MET A 1 -9.97 -5.10 44.93
C MET A 1 -10.89 -4.46 43.91
N SER A 2 -12.15 -4.17 44.23
CA SER A 2 -13.02 -3.38 43.34
C SER A 2 -12.52 -1.93 43.33
N ALA A 3 -12.05 -1.45 42.19
CA ALA A 3 -11.68 -0.05 42.04
C ALA A 3 -12.92 0.83 42.29
N THR A 4 -12.83 1.74 43.25
CA THR A 4 -13.84 2.79 43.41
C THR A 4 -13.71 3.69 42.18
N GLN A 5 -14.75 3.76 41.35
CA GLN A 5 -14.72 4.58 40.13
C GLN A 5 -14.36 6.03 40.51
N LEU A 6 -13.37 6.58 39.80
CA LEU A 6 -12.94 7.96 40.05
C LEU A 6 -14.09 8.92 39.67
N PRO A 7 -14.32 10.00 40.43
CA PRO A 7 -15.33 10.98 40.09
C PRO A 7 -15.13 11.52 38.67
N ASP A 8 -16.22 11.68 37.90
CA ASP A 8 -16.17 12.08 36.49
C ASP A 8 -15.38 13.37 36.26
N GLU A 9 -15.45 14.32 37.21
CA GLU A 9 -14.68 15.55 37.21
C GLU A 9 -13.17 15.30 37.35
N THR A 10 -12.76 14.38 38.23
CA THR A 10 -11.36 14.00 38.43
C THR A 10 -10.78 13.35 37.17
N ILE A 11 -11.52 12.44 36.53
CA ILE A 11 -11.11 11.83 35.25
C ILE A 11 -11.02 12.88 34.15
N LYS A 12 -12.03 13.77 34.03
CA LYS A 12 -12.05 14.83 33.02
C LYS A 12 -10.87 15.80 33.15
N LEU A 13 -10.51 16.19 34.37
CA LEU A 13 -9.34 17.02 34.64
C LEU A 13 -8.02 16.31 34.27
N LEU A 14 -7.91 15.01 34.61
CA LEU A 14 -6.74 14.19 34.27
C LEU A 14 -6.57 14.05 32.74
N LEU A 15 -7.66 13.71 32.03
CA LEU A 15 -7.67 13.58 30.57
C LEU A 15 -7.26 14.89 29.89
N ASN A 16 -7.88 16.02 30.27
CA ASN A 16 -7.50 17.35 29.74
C ASN A 16 -6.00 17.66 29.93
N LYS A 17 -5.42 17.28 31.07
CA LYS A 17 -3.98 17.48 31.37
C LYS A 17 -3.08 16.55 30.55
N TYR A 18 -3.53 15.34 30.23
CA TYR A 18 -2.82 14.42 29.33
C TYR A 18 -2.94 14.82 27.85
N ASP A 19 -4.13 15.23 27.39
CA ASP A 19 -4.39 15.73 26.05
C ASP A 19 -3.49 16.93 25.74
N HIS A 20 -3.44 17.92 26.64
CA HIS A 20 -2.57 19.10 26.54
C HIS A 20 -1.08 18.73 26.34
N GLU A 21 -0.60 17.71 27.06
CA GLU A 21 0.81 17.27 26.97
C GLU A 21 1.09 16.37 25.76
N ARG A 22 0.12 15.63 25.24
CA ARG A 22 0.25 15.00 23.91
C ARG A 22 0.36 16.09 22.86
N ASP A 23 -0.55 17.06 22.88
CA ASP A 23 -0.76 17.99 21.78
C ASP A 23 0.39 19.01 21.63
N LYS A 24 1.05 19.42 22.73
CA LYS A 24 2.33 20.16 22.69
C LYS A 24 3.43 19.47 21.86
N ARG A 25 3.42 18.14 21.83
CA ARG A 25 4.50 17.31 21.27
C ARG A 25 4.18 16.75 19.88
N LEU A 26 2.99 17.04 19.36
CA LEU A 26 2.56 16.56 18.04
C LEU A 26 3.30 17.33 16.92
N LYS A 27 4.14 16.61 16.17
CA LYS A 27 4.89 17.12 15.02
C LYS A 27 4.37 16.52 13.72
N ARG A 28 4.06 17.35 12.72
CA ARG A 28 3.50 16.93 11.42
C ARG A 28 4.45 16.03 10.64
N GLU A 29 5.74 16.13 10.93
CA GLU A 29 6.82 15.36 10.36
C GLU A 29 6.74 13.86 10.74
N GLY A 30 6.10 13.54 11.87
CA GLY A 30 6.03 12.17 12.39
C GLY A 30 7.43 11.58 12.59
N VAL A 31 7.72 10.44 11.97
CA VAL A 31 9.06 9.82 12.00
C VAL A 31 10.11 10.63 11.22
N ASN A 32 9.72 11.48 10.26
CA ASN A 32 10.66 12.25 9.41
C ASN A 32 11.38 13.40 10.15
N GLN A 33 11.15 13.55 11.46
CA GLN A 33 11.95 14.40 12.35
C GLN A 33 13.31 13.78 12.73
N TYR A 34 13.57 12.53 12.33
CA TYR A 34 14.84 11.84 12.51
C TYR A 34 15.51 11.55 11.14
N ILE A 35 16.83 11.42 11.15
CA ILE A 35 17.67 11.05 9.99
C ILE A 35 18.15 9.60 10.18
N ASP A 36 18.20 8.83 9.08
CA ASP A 36 18.97 7.59 9.03
C ASP A 36 20.45 7.91 8.82
N ALA A 37 21.26 7.70 9.85
CA ALA A 37 22.70 7.99 9.83
C ALA A 37 23.42 7.34 8.63
N ARG A 38 22.98 6.16 8.18
CA ARG A 38 23.60 5.37 7.09
C ARG A 38 23.54 6.00 5.70
N SER A 39 22.92 7.17 5.56
CA SER A 39 22.70 7.85 4.26
C SER A 39 22.88 9.37 4.33
N SER A 40 23.71 9.85 5.26
CA SER A 40 23.95 11.29 5.51
C SER A 40 25.41 11.55 5.93
N SER A 41 25.81 12.83 6.07
CA SER A 41 27.18 13.23 6.46
C SER A 41 27.66 12.68 7.83
N ILE A 42 26.74 12.13 8.60
CA ILE A 42 26.92 11.55 9.94
C ILE A 42 26.99 10.01 9.93
N GLU A 43 27.36 9.38 8.80
CA GLU A 43 27.48 7.91 8.67
C GLU A 43 28.37 7.27 9.75
N SER A 44 29.40 8.00 10.20
CA SER A 44 30.28 7.61 11.32
C SER A 44 29.52 7.22 12.60
N LEU A 45 28.37 7.84 12.89
CA LEU A 45 27.51 7.52 14.04
C LEU A 45 26.88 6.12 13.96
N SER A 46 26.94 5.45 12.81
CA SER A 46 26.37 4.13 12.55
C SER A 46 27.41 2.99 12.48
N HIS A 47 28.70 3.32 12.33
CA HIS A 47 29.82 2.37 12.30
C HIS A 47 29.83 1.49 13.55
N ASP A 48 30.33 0.25 13.44
CA ASP A 48 30.38 -0.71 14.55
C ASP A 48 31.77 -0.64 15.23
N PRO A 49 31.91 -0.09 16.46
CA PRO A 49 33.19 0.03 17.14
C PRO A 49 33.60 -1.26 17.87
N TRP A 50 32.79 -2.32 17.84
CA TRP A 50 32.99 -3.54 18.65
C TRP A 50 33.60 -4.71 17.89
N VAL A 51 33.68 -4.61 16.55
CA VAL A 51 34.10 -5.71 15.69
C VAL A 51 35.60 -5.97 15.77
N ASP A 52 35.99 -7.05 16.44
CA ASP A 52 37.33 -7.61 16.27
C ASP A 52 37.44 -8.36 14.95
N TYR A 53 38.00 -7.69 13.94
CA TYR A 53 38.36 -8.33 12.67
C TYR A 53 39.43 -9.44 12.82
N ASN A 54 40.00 -9.64 14.02
CA ASN A 54 40.87 -10.78 14.31
C ASN A 54 40.16 -12.03 14.79
N ASP A 55 38.90 -11.95 15.20
CA ASP A 55 38.10 -13.08 15.71
C ASP A 55 38.09 -14.24 14.69
N PRO A 56 38.38 -15.49 15.11
CA PRO A 56 38.32 -16.66 14.23
C PRO A 56 36.98 -16.82 13.49
N ARG A 57 35.86 -16.39 14.08
CA ARG A 57 34.50 -16.41 13.50
C ARG A 57 34.33 -15.37 12.39
N VAL A 58 34.98 -14.21 12.51
CA VAL A 58 35.00 -13.17 11.47
C VAL A 58 35.97 -13.55 10.35
N LYS A 59 37.15 -14.08 10.70
CA LYS A 59 38.17 -14.52 9.72
C LYS A 59 37.75 -15.73 8.88
N ASN A 60 37.06 -16.69 9.48
CA ASN A 60 36.67 -17.95 8.83
C ASN A 60 35.13 -18.04 8.73
N PRO A 61 34.50 -17.32 7.79
CA PRO A 61 33.05 -17.36 7.61
C PRO A 61 32.56 -18.79 7.30
N PRO A 62 31.40 -19.22 7.85
CA PRO A 62 30.86 -20.54 7.62
C PRO A 62 30.31 -20.75 6.20
N LEU A 63 29.93 -19.67 5.49
CA LEU A 63 29.36 -19.72 4.14
C LEU A 63 30.33 -19.15 3.09
N LYS A 64 30.29 -19.75 1.90
CA LYS A 64 31.03 -19.37 0.69
C LYS A 64 30.07 -19.19 -0.48
N ASP A 65 30.57 -18.61 -1.56
CA ASP A 65 29.78 -18.44 -2.78
C ASP A 65 29.36 -19.80 -3.37
N LYS A 66 28.06 -19.91 -3.70
CA LYS A 66 27.33 -21.10 -4.18
C LYS A 66 27.10 -22.21 -3.15
N ASP A 67 27.36 -21.98 -1.86
CA ASP A 67 27.00 -22.95 -0.81
C ASP A 67 25.47 -23.16 -0.72
N HIS A 68 25.10 -24.33 -0.21
CA HIS A 68 23.72 -24.70 0.10
C HIS A 68 23.56 -25.03 1.58
N ILE A 69 22.54 -24.45 2.22
CA ILE A 69 22.23 -24.60 3.65
C ILE A 69 20.75 -24.93 3.82
N LYS A 70 20.33 -25.54 4.94
CA LYS A 70 18.90 -25.80 5.15
C LYS A 70 18.18 -24.57 5.69
N PHE A 71 18.66 -24.02 6.80
CA PHE A 71 18.10 -22.86 7.48
C PHE A 71 19.08 -21.69 7.45
N LEU A 72 18.70 -20.61 6.74
CA LEU A 72 19.41 -19.34 6.77
C LEU A 72 18.61 -18.35 7.63
N ILE A 73 19.18 -17.96 8.76
CA ILE A 73 18.53 -17.09 9.75
C ILE A 73 19.12 -15.68 9.63
N ILE A 74 18.30 -14.70 9.26
CA ILE A 74 18.74 -13.32 9.01
C ILE A 74 18.64 -12.52 10.31
N GLY A 75 19.74 -12.52 11.08
CA GLY A 75 19.91 -11.88 12.39
C GLY A 75 20.55 -12.84 13.41
N ALA A 76 21.67 -12.43 14.01
CA ALA A 76 22.41 -13.16 15.05
C ALA A 76 22.16 -12.62 16.47
N GLY A 77 21.09 -11.85 16.65
CA GLY A 77 20.57 -11.47 17.96
C GLY A 77 19.87 -12.63 18.69
N ILE A 78 19.42 -12.38 19.92
CA ILE A 78 18.76 -13.37 20.77
C ILE A 78 17.59 -14.11 20.08
N ASN A 79 16.89 -13.48 19.14
CA ASN A 79 15.86 -14.16 18.34
C ASN A 79 16.44 -15.29 17.49
N GLY A 80 17.43 -15.00 16.64
CA GLY A 80 18.03 -16.01 15.77
C GLY A 80 18.76 -17.11 16.54
N VAL A 81 19.28 -16.80 17.74
CA VAL A 81 19.86 -17.80 18.65
C VAL A 81 18.79 -18.70 19.28
N VAL A 82 17.60 -18.18 19.61
CA VAL A 82 16.46 -18.99 20.07
C VAL A 82 15.89 -19.84 18.92
N ASP A 83 15.70 -19.27 17.73
CA ASP A 83 15.27 -19.99 16.52
C ASP A 83 16.22 -21.14 16.17
N ALA A 84 17.53 -20.86 16.14
CA ALA A 84 18.57 -21.86 15.88
C ALA A 84 18.63 -22.93 16.99
N GLY A 85 18.57 -22.54 18.26
CA GLY A 85 18.54 -23.47 19.39
C GLY A 85 17.35 -24.41 19.32
N ARG A 86 16.14 -23.89 19.08
CA ARG A 86 14.92 -24.70 18.94
C ARG A 86 14.95 -25.62 17.71
N LEU A 87 15.57 -25.22 16.59
CA LEU A 87 15.84 -26.11 15.45
C LEU A 87 16.79 -27.26 15.83
N ILE A 88 17.88 -26.97 16.55
CA ILE A 88 18.88 -27.97 16.94
C ILE A 88 18.29 -28.96 17.97
N GLU A 89 17.55 -28.48 18.98
CA GLU A 89 16.79 -29.32 19.91
C GLU A 89 15.68 -30.14 19.24
N ALA A 90 15.10 -29.62 18.15
CA ALA A 90 14.17 -30.36 17.32
C ALA A 90 14.81 -31.56 16.59
N GLY A 91 16.14 -31.64 16.54
CA GLY A 91 16.90 -32.72 15.87
C GLY A 91 17.46 -32.33 14.51
N PHE A 92 17.40 -31.05 14.10
CA PHE A 92 18.10 -30.60 12.90
C PHE A 92 19.60 -30.53 13.15
N SER A 93 20.40 -30.85 12.12
CA SER A 93 21.84 -30.77 12.20
C SER A 93 22.29 -29.33 12.37
N LYS A 94 23.14 -29.06 13.36
CA LYS A 94 23.71 -27.72 13.59
C LYS A 94 24.63 -27.22 12.47
N LYS A 95 25.04 -28.10 11.55
CA LYS A 95 25.72 -27.72 10.30
C LYS A 95 24.79 -27.15 9.24
N ASP A 96 23.49 -27.32 9.44
CA ASP A 96 22.44 -26.99 8.48
C ASP A 96 21.74 -25.67 8.85
N VAL A 97 22.22 -24.99 9.91
CA VAL A 97 21.65 -23.77 10.51
C VAL A 97 22.74 -22.71 10.62
N VAL A 98 22.60 -21.60 9.87
CA VAL A 98 23.53 -20.47 9.91
C VAL A 98 22.77 -19.16 10.15
N CYS A 99 23.17 -18.42 11.18
CA CYS A 99 22.76 -17.03 11.38
C CYS A 99 23.65 -16.08 10.58
N VAL A 100 23.07 -15.10 9.88
CA VAL A 100 23.80 -14.04 9.15
C VAL A 100 23.50 -12.69 9.79
N ASP A 101 24.52 -11.87 10.05
CA ASP A 101 24.34 -10.53 10.60
C ASP A 101 25.38 -9.53 10.06
N VAL A 102 25.01 -8.25 10.09
CA VAL A 102 25.89 -7.12 9.77
C VAL A 102 26.86 -6.80 10.92
N ALA A 103 26.51 -7.17 12.16
CA ALA A 103 27.38 -7.02 13.32
C ALA A 103 28.65 -7.89 13.25
N GLY A 104 29.66 -7.54 14.03
CA GLY A 104 30.89 -8.34 14.19
C GLY A 104 30.74 -9.66 14.95
N GLY A 105 29.59 -9.92 15.59
CA GLY A 105 29.38 -11.12 16.42
C GLY A 105 27.91 -11.35 16.83
N PHE A 106 27.69 -12.37 17.68
CA PHE A 106 26.37 -12.68 18.23
C PHE A 106 25.92 -11.63 19.27
N GLY A 107 24.60 -11.48 19.41
CA GLY A 107 23.97 -10.60 20.41
C GLY A 107 23.00 -9.59 19.81
N GLY A 108 23.20 -9.18 18.56
CA GLY A 108 22.34 -8.19 17.89
C GLY A 108 22.41 -6.85 18.61
N ILE A 109 21.30 -6.35 19.15
CA ILE A 109 21.32 -5.13 19.99
C ILE A 109 22.16 -5.29 21.27
N TRP A 110 22.26 -6.50 21.81
CA TRP A 110 23.05 -6.80 23.03
C TRP A 110 24.55 -7.00 22.73
N TYR A 111 24.95 -7.06 21.46
CA TYR A 111 26.37 -7.03 21.07
C TYR A 111 27.06 -5.73 21.54
N SER A 112 26.29 -4.63 21.61
CA SER A 112 26.71 -3.31 22.09
C SER A 112 26.35 -3.01 23.56
N TYR A 113 25.69 -3.92 24.28
CA TYR A 113 25.13 -3.63 25.62
C TYR A 113 25.16 -4.84 26.57
N GLY A 114 25.80 -4.67 27.74
CA GLY A 114 25.63 -5.53 28.91
C GLY A 114 26.34 -6.89 28.80
N ASP A 115 27.58 -6.94 29.30
CA ASP A 115 28.45 -8.12 29.30
C ASP A 115 27.74 -9.42 29.70
N GLU A 116 27.05 -9.45 30.85
CA GLU A 116 26.36 -10.66 31.34
C GLU A 116 25.31 -11.20 30.34
N ILE A 117 24.56 -10.31 29.68
CA ILE A 117 23.53 -10.67 28.70
C ILE A 117 24.18 -11.17 27.41
N ARG A 118 25.19 -10.45 26.92
CA ARG A 118 25.96 -10.86 25.73
C ARG A 118 26.64 -12.21 25.97
N GLY A 119 27.33 -12.37 27.09
CA GLY A 119 27.97 -13.61 27.51
C GLY A 119 26.97 -14.75 27.69
N GLN A 120 25.72 -14.50 28.08
CA GLN A 120 24.68 -15.54 28.09
C GLN A 120 24.25 -15.95 26.68
N ILE A 121 24.16 -15.01 25.74
CA ILE A 121 23.87 -15.32 24.33
C ILE A 121 25.03 -16.13 23.72
N GLU A 122 26.28 -15.74 23.97
CA GLU A 122 27.47 -16.46 23.50
C GLU A 122 27.57 -17.87 24.15
N ARG A 123 27.30 -18.02 25.45
CA ARG A 123 27.19 -19.35 26.10
C ARG A 123 26.12 -20.25 25.48
N SER A 124 24.96 -19.70 25.12
CA SER A 124 23.90 -20.46 24.42
C SER A 124 24.31 -20.85 23.00
N VAL A 125 25.02 -19.98 22.29
CA VAL A 125 25.61 -20.26 20.97
C VAL A 125 26.60 -21.42 21.05
N ASP A 126 27.51 -21.42 22.02
CA ASP A 126 28.51 -22.48 22.19
C ASP A 126 27.85 -23.82 22.59
N TYR A 127 26.87 -23.79 23.49
CA TYR A 127 26.14 -24.97 23.95
C TYR A 127 25.43 -25.71 22.79
N PHE A 128 24.72 -24.98 21.93
CA PHE A 128 24.09 -25.57 20.74
C PHE A 128 25.08 -25.74 19.57
N GLY A 129 26.18 -24.99 19.56
CA GLY A 129 27.17 -24.91 18.47
C GLY A 129 26.63 -24.22 17.22
N ILE A 130 25.95 -23.08 17.39
CA ILE A 130 25.30 -22.31 16.33
C ILE A 130 26.34 -21.59 15.46
N GLN A 131 26.20 -21.64 14.14
CA GLN A 131 27.12 -21.00 13.20
C GLN A 131 26.70 -19.56 12.87
N GLY A 132 27.68 -18.66 12.73
CA GLY A 132 27.45 -17.23 12.48
C GLY A 132 28.29 -16.68 11.32
N GLN A 133 27.63 -16.00 10.38
CA GLN A 133 28.19 -15.33 9.21
C GLN A 133 28.16 -13.81 9.47
N PHE A 134 29.28 -13.27 9.95
CA PHE A 134 29.37 -11.90 10.47
C PHE A 134 29.84 -10.87 9.44
N CYS A 135 29.68 -9.60 9.77
CA CYS A 135 30.00 -8.45 8.91
C CYS A 135 29.34 -8.53 7.52
N THR A 136 28.19 -9.20 7.42
CA THR A 136 27.57 -9.64 6.16
C THR A 136 26.16 -9.09 6.03
N LYS A 137 25.97 -8.17 5.07
CA LYS A 137 24.67 -7.60 4.72
C LYS A 137 23.98 -8.46 3.66
N ILE A 138 22.72 -8.84 3.89
CA ILE A 138 21.86 -9.41 2.85
C ILE A 138 21.46 -8.30 1.86
N ASN A 139 21.57 -8.57 0.56
CA ASN A 139 21.17 -7.63 -0.50
C ASN A 139 19.80 -8.01 -1.09
N SER A 140 19.59 -9.31 -1.33
CA SER A 140 18.29 -9.84 -1.77
C SER A 140 18.14 -11.32 -1.42
N THR A 141 16.92 -11.77 -1.12
CA THR A 141 16.54 -13.18 -1.12
C THR A 141 15.33 -13.40 -2.03
N ILE A 142 15.43 -14.37 -2.93
CA ILE A 142 14.46 -14.60 -4.03
C ILE A 142 14.13 -16.09 -4.10
N TRP A 143 12.86 -16.45 -4.10
CA TRP A 143 12.42 -17.85 -4.23
C TRP A 143 12.65 -18.39 -5.65
N ASP A 144 13.30 -19.56 -5.76
CA ASP A 144 13.45 -20.31 -7.00
C ASP A 144 12.52 -21.53 -6.99
N GLU A 145 11.40 -21.41 -7.70
CA GLU A 145 10.38 -22.46 -7.83
C GLU A 145 10.94 -23.77 -8.44
N SER A 146 11.94 -23.68 -9.33
CA SER A 146 12.51 -24.85 -10.00
C SER A 146 13.40 -25.68 -9.06
N LYS A 147 14.03 -25.02 -8.08
CA LYS A 147 14.90 -25.66 -7.09
C LYS A 147 14.21 -25.88 -5.73
N LYS A 148 13.04 -25.28 -5.51
CA LYS A 148 12.31 -25.23 -4.23
C LYS A 148 13.21 -24.71 -3.10
N CYS A 149 13.91 -23.60 -3.35
CA CYS A 149 14.81 -22.96 -2.39
C CYS A 149 14.89 -21.45 -2.60
N TRP A 150 15.24 -20.72 -1.55
CA TRP A 150 15.61 -19.32 -1.60
C TRP A 150 17.04 -19.14 -2.14
N VAL A 151 17.24 -18.18 -3.03
CA VAL A 151 18.55 -17.73 -3.54
C VAL A 151 18.86 -16.40 -2.87
N THR A 152 19.90 -16.37 -2.03
CA THR A 152 20.23 -15.21 -1.19
C THR A 152 21.59 -14.64 -1.58
N ALA A 153 21.58 -13.43 -2.12
CA ALA A 153 22.78 -12.66 -2.44
C ALA A 153 23.12 -11.70 -1.29
N MET A 154 24.40 -11.65 -0.91
CA MET A 154 24.88 -10.88 0.24
C MET A 154 26.28 -10.29 -0.02
N THR A 155 26.62 -9.25 0.74
CA THR A 155 27.93 -8.57 0.71
C THR A 155 28.55 -8.58 2.10
N ARG A 156 29.79 -9.06 2.20
CA ARG A 156 30.60 -9.11 3.43
C ARG A 156 31.72 -8.09 3.36
N THR A 157 31.89 -7.30 4.43
CA THR A 157 32.90 -6.22 4.50
C THR A 157 33.71 -6.35 5.78
N VAL A 158 35.00 -6.63 5.67
CA VAL A 158 35.90 -6.87 6.82
C VAL A 158 37.07 -5.87 6.76
N GLY A 159 37.20 -5.04 7.79
CA GLY A 159 38.15 -3.93 7.82
C GLY A 159 37.74 -2.74 6.95
N GLN A 160 38.29 -1.56 7.25
CA GLN A 160 37.98 -0.30 6.55
C GLN A 160 38.71 -0.13 5.20
N SER A 161 39.51 -1.10 4.76
CA SER A 161 40.41 -0.97 3.60
C SER A 161 40.45 -2.20 2.67
N LEU A 162 39.59 -3.20 2.88
CA LEU A 162 39.45 -4.33 1.96
C LEU A 162 38.22 -4.15 1.07
N ALA A 163 38.31 -4.64 -0.17
CA ALA A 163 37.17 -4.63 -1.09
C ALA A 163 36.05 -5.55 -0.56
N PRO A 164 34.76 -5.13 -0.60
CA PRO A 164 33.66 -5.97 -0.17
C PRO A 164 33.55 -7.27 -0.99
N GLU A 165 33.37 -8.39 -0.29
CA GLU A 165 33.16 -9.72 -0.87
C GLU A 165 31.68 -9.91 -1.19
N THR A 166 31.35 -10.36 -2.41
CA THR A 166 29.98 -10.73 -2.79
C THR A 166 29.86 -12.24 -2.90
N LEU A 167 28.88 -12.83 -2.21
CA LEU A 167 28.56 -14.25 -2.30
C LEU A 167 27.05 -14.48 -2.46
N THR A 168 26.67 -15.53 -3.18
CA THR A 168 25.29 -15.98 -3.34
C THR A 168 25.15 -17.40 -2.83
N VAL A 169 24.30 -17.62 -1.82
CA VAL A 169 23.99 -18.95 -1.26
C VAL A 169 22.57 -19.37 -1.61
N THR A 170 22.26 -20.64 -1.41
CA THR A 170 20.87 -21.15 -1.49
C THR A 170 20.42 -21.76 -0.18
N SER A 171 19.17 -21.52 0.23
CA SER A 171 18.60 -22.12 1.45
C SER A 171 17.21 -22.72 1.26
N GLU A 172 16.92 -23.83 1.92
CA GLU A 172 15.57 -24.42 1.89
C GLU A 172 14.56 -23.53 2.64
N PHE A 173 15.00 -22.91 3.75
CA PHE A 173 14.24 -22.00 4.59
C PHE A 173 14.92 -20.65 4.80
N ILE A 174 14.10 -19.63 5.08
CA ILE A 174 14.51 -18.31 5.56
C ILE A 174 13.78 -18.04 6.88
N ILE A 175 14.52 -17.65 7.93
CA ILE A 175 13.92 -17.12 9.17
C ILE A 175 14.37 -15.68 9.37
N LEU A 176 13.43 -14.73 9.44
CA LEU A 176 13.74 -13.30 9.59
C LEU A 176 13.84 -12.92 11.07
N ALA A 177 15.07 -12.81 11.58
CA ALA A 177 15.40 -12.52 12.97
C ALA A 177 15.88 -11.07 13.19
N GLY A 178 15.56 -10.14 12.27
CA GLY A 178 16.03 -8.74 12.21
C GLY A 178 15.55 -7.78 13.32
N GLY A 179 15.35 -8.27 14.55
CA GLY A 179 15.13 -7.50 15.77
C GLY A 179 13.83 -6.69 15.84
N THR A 180 13.77 -5.81 16.83
CA THR A 180 12.63 -4.91 17.11
C THR A 180 12.96 -3.44 16.87
N PHE A 181 14.26 -3.11 16.88
CA PHE A 181 14.79 -1.75 16.89
C PHE A 181 15.94 -1.62 15.87
N PRO A 182 15.68 -1.75 14.55
CA PRO A 182 16.73 -1.94 13.55
C PRO A 182 17.53 -0.66 13.22
N PHE A 183 16.95 0.53 13.38
CA PHE A 183 17.54 1.80 12.92
C PHE A 183 17.68 2.81 14.07
N LEU A 184 18.84 3.46 14.14
CA LEU A 184 19.14 4.54 15.09
C LEU A 184 18.30 5.78 14.76
N LYS A 185 17.80 6.49 15.78
CA LYS A 185 17.15 7.80 15.61
C LYS A 185 18.14 8.91 15.88
N VAL A 186 18.70 9.53 14.85
CA VAL A 186 19.44 10.80 14.99
C VAL A 186 18.46 11.96 14.74
N PRO A 187 18.36 12.98 15.62
CA PRO A 187 17.43 14.09 15.40
C PRO A 187 17.86 14.97 14.22
N LYS A 188 16.88 15.40 13.42
CA LYS A 188 17.10 16.28 12.25
C LYS A 188 17.29 17.73 12.68
N LEU A 189 18.51 18.06 13.10
CA LEU A 189 18.95 19.38 13.56
C LEU A 189 19.81 20.07 12.48
N PRO A 190 19.80 21.42 12.40
CA PRO A 190 20.85 22.17 11.71
C PRO A 190 22.18 22.10 12.50
N GLY A 191 23.30 22.34 11.82
CA GLY A 191 24.64 22.47 12.43
C GLY A 191 25.41 21.17 12.66
N TRP A 192 24.95 20.02 12.14
CA TRP A 192 25.64 18.72 12.30
C TRP A 192 27.09 18.74 11.80
N ASP A 193 27.35 19.27 10.61
CA ASP A 193 28.69 19.27 10.01
C ASP A 193 29.64 20.22 10.77
N ASP A 194 29.15 21.40 11.19
CA ASP A 194 29.90 22.37 11.98
C ASP A 194 30.28 21.81 13.37
N PHE A 195 29.32 21.21 14.08
CA PHE A 195 29.55 20.57 15.38
C PHE A 195 30.58 19.45 15.27
N CYS A 196 30.39 18.51 14.36
CA CYS A 196 31.28 17.36 14.17
C CYS A 196 32.68 17.76 13.67
N SER A 197 32.89 18.98 13.17
CA SER A 197 34.22 19.50 12.81
C SER A 197 35.09 19.88 14.02
N LYS A 198 34.49 20.11 15.21
CA LYS A 198 35.20 20.59 16.42
C LYS A 198 34.90 19.78 17.70
N LYS A 199 33.75 19.09 17.76
CA LYS A 199 33.20 18.47 18.98
C LYS A 199 32.85 17.00 18.71
N HIS A 200 32.87 16.17 19.75
CA HIS A 200 32.61 14.73 19.59
C HIS A 200 31.13 14.38 19.67
N ALA A 201 30.64 13.48 18.81
CA ALA A 201 29.27 12.99 18.84
C ALA A 201 29.23 11.47 18.64
N PHE A 202 28.39 10.77 19.40
CA PHE A 202 28.11 9.34 19.20
C PHE A 202 26.70 8.96 19.68
N HIS A 203 26.14 7.89 19.11
CA HIS A 203 24.87 7.31 19.56
C HIS A 203 25.11 6.29 20.67
N SER A 204 24.20 6.19 21.64
CA SER A 204 24.34 5.27 22.78
C SER A 204 24.50 3.79 22.38
N ALA A 205 23.99 3.43 21.20
CA ALA A 205 24.11 2.10 20.59
C ALA A 205 25.46 1.82 19.89
N ARG A 206 26.33 2.83 19.81
CA ARG A 206 27.70 2.83 19.27
C ARG A 206 28.59 3.60 20.27
N TRP A 207 28.52 3.18 21.53
CA TRP A 207 29.20 3.86 22.63
C TRP A 207 30.71 3.93 22.40
N ASP A 208 31.31 5.10 22.59
CA ASP A 208 32.74 5.29 22.36
C ASP A 208 33.54 5.25 23.68
N TYR A 209 34.03 4.06 24.06
CA TYR A 209 34.98 3.91 25.17
C TYR A 209 36.39 4.43 24.84
N SER A 210 36.74 4.65 23.57
CA SER A 210 37.99 5.30 23.20
C SER A 210 37.99 6.77 23.60
N TYR A 211 36.85 7.45 23.47
CA TYR A 211 36.64 8.82 23.94
C TYR A 211 36.31 8.89 25.44
N THR A 212 35.38 8.05 25.94
CA THR A 212 34.86 8.16 27.32
C THR A 212 35.74 7.48 28.38
N GLY A 213 36.51 6.45 28.04
CA GLY A 213 37.23 5.60 29.01
C GLY A 213 36.34 4.53 29.63
N GLY A 214 36.96 3.50 30.22
CA GLY A 214 36.26 2.29 30.68
C GLY A 214 36.06 1.25 29.56
N THR A 215 35.23 0.24 29.83
CA THR A 215 34.88 -0.88 28.93
C THR A 215 33.42 -1.31 29.15
N GLN A 216 32.93 -2.33 28.40
CA GLN A 216 31.56 -2.85 28.57
C GLN A 216 31.34 -3.52 29.93
N GLU A 217 32.39 -4.15 30.48
CA GLU A 217 32.40 -4.87 31.76
C GLU A 217 32.65 -3.92 32.94
N LYS A 218 33.35 -2.81 32.69
CA LYS A 218 33.72 -1.80 33.68
C LYS A 218 33.61 -0.38 33.08
N PRO A 219 32.42 0.25 33.11
CA PRO A 219 32.21 1.58 32.53
C PRO A 219 32.73 2.71 33.47
N ASP A 220 33.99 2.65 33.88
CA ASP A 220 34.64 3.79 34.54
C ASP A 220 35.09 4.82 33.50
N LEU A 221 34.22 5.81 33.26
CA LEU A 221 34.32 6.82 32.19
C LEU A 221 35.39 7.90 32.48
N VAL A 222 36.58 7.47 32.91
CA VAL A 222 37.68 8.28 33.46
C VAL A 222 38.19 9.38 32.53
N LYS A 223 37.91 9.33 31.22
CA LYS A 223 38.32 10.38 30.27
C LYS A 223 37.31 11.53 30.18
N LEU A 224 36.21 11.47 30.93
CA LEU A 224 35.22 12.56 31.02
C LEU A 224 35.57 13.65 32.04
N GLY A 225 36.57 13.45 32.90
CA GLY A 225 37.06 14.50 33.79
C GLY A 225 37.55 15.72 33.01
N GLY A 226 37.16 16.91 33.45
CA GLY A 226 37.39 18.17 32.75
C GLY A 226 36.43 18.45 31.57
N LYS A 227 35.41 17.62 31.33
CA LYS A 227 34.48 17.78 30.19
C LYS A 227 33.05 18.11 30.60
N ARG A 228 32.40 18.92 29.77
CA ARG A 228 30.95 19.16 29.75
C ARG A 228 30.31 18.25 28.71
N VAL A 229 29.34 17.44 29.11
CA VAL A 229 28.68 16.46 28.24
C VAL A 229 27.19 16.79 28.13
N ALA A 230 26.62 16.78 26.92
CA ALA A 230 25.17 16.72 26.75
C ALA A 230 24.72 15.30 26.44
N ILE A 231 23.59 14.89 27.01
CA ILE A 231 22.88 13.68 26.63
C ILE A 231 21.45 14.02 26.21
N VAL A 232 21.08 13.61 24.99
CA VAL A 232 19.77 13.89 24.39
C VAL A 232 18.88 12.66 24.46
N GLY A 233 17.78 12.76 25.19
CA GLY A 233 16.79 11.69 25.32
C GLY A 233 16.78 11.05 26.71
N THR A 234 15.57 10.96 27.27
CA THR A 234 15.28 10.54 28.65
C THR A 234 14.41 9.28 28.69
N GLY A 235 14.49 8.45 27.66
CA GLY A 235 14.01 7.07 27.67
C GLY A 235 14.91 6.16 28.53
N ALA A 236 14.61 4.86 28.60
CA ALA A 236 15.32 3.89 29.45
C ALA A 236 16.86 3.98 29.35
N THR A 237 17.40 4.10 28.13
CA THR A 237 18.84 4.27 27.86
C THR A 237 19.42 5.54 28.51
N GLY A 238 18.73 6.68 28.42
CA GLY A 238 19.15 7.93 29.07
C GLY A 238 19.10 7.83 30.60
N ILE A 239 18.03 7.23 31.14
CA ILE A 239 17.86 7.02 32.59
C ILE A 239 18.96 6.10 33.17
N GLN A 240 19.48 5.15 32.39
CA GLN A 240 20.60 4.29 32.79
C GLN A 240 21.97 4.97 32.68
N ILE A 241 22.17 5.84 31.68
CA ILE A 241 23.48 6.45 31.37
C ILE A 241 23.74 7.72 32.18
N VAL A 242 22.72 8.55 32.45
CA VAL A 242 22.86 9.81 33.22
C VAL A 242 23.54 9.60 34.58
N PRO A 243 23.19 8.58 35.40
CA PRO A 243 23.87 8.32 36.68
C PRO A 243 25.35 7.97 36.55
N GLU A 244 25.80 7.39 35.43
CA GLU A 244 27.22 7.09 35.21
C GLU A 244 27.98 8.32 34.71
N LEU A 245 27.41 9.09 33.76
CA LEU A 245 28.01 10.35 33.32
C LEU A 245 28.24 11.32 34.49
N ALA A 246 27.27 11.42 35.39
CA ALA A 246 27.31 12.32 36.56
C ALA A 246 28.37 11.94 37.61
N LYS A 247 29.03 10.78 37.51
CA LYS A 247 30.17 10.40 38.37
C LYS A 247 31.53 10.85 37.83
N TRP A 248 31.61 11.09 36.52
CA TRP A 248 32.90 11.20 35.80
C TRP A 248 33.06 12.48 35.00
N ALA A 249 31.98 13.15 34.59
CA ALA A 249 32.03 14.42 33.87
C ALA A 249 31.87 15.63 34.81
N ASP A 250 32.58 16.73 34.54
CA ASP A 250 32.50 17.98 35.31
C ASP A 250 31.11 18.63 35.20
N HIS A 251 30.42 18.43 34.07
CA HIS A 251 29.02 18.82 33.92
C HIS A 251 28.25 17.89 32.97
N VAL A 252 26.97 17.63 33.27
CA VAL A 252 26.07 16.84 32.44
C VAL A 252 24.77 17.60 32.18
N TYR A 253 24.62 18.09 30.96
CA TYR A 253 23.34 18.64 30.47
C TYR A 253 22.45 17.49 30.02
N VAL A 254 21.25 17.39 30.60
CA VAL A 254 20.25 16.42 30.14
C VAL A 254 19.18 17.15 29.34
N VAL A 255 19.09 16.80 28.07
CA VAL A 255 18.17 17.44 27.12
C VAL A 255 16.92 16.58 27.00
N GLN A 256 15.76 17.15 27.35
CA GLN A 256 14.51 16.41 27.41
C GLN A 256 13.40 17.01 26.54
N ARG A 257 12.69 16.12 25.84
CA ARG A 257 11.41 16.39 25.16
C ARG A 257 10.21 15.79 25.91
N THR A 258 10.35 14.55 26.38
CA THR A 258 9.29 13.76 27.03
C THR A 258 9.89 12.93 28.17
N PRO A 259 9.28 12.91 29.36
CA PRO A 259 9.78 12.13 30.50
C PRO A 259 9.46 10.65 30.39
N SER A 260 10.22 9.86 31.15
CA SER A 260 9.86 8.49 31.50
C SER A 260 9.16 8.45 32.87
N TYR A 261 8.21 7.54 33.04
CA TYR A 261 7.72 7.13 34.35
C TYR A 261 8.79 6.25 35.04
N VAL A 262 9.57 6.82 35.95
CA VAL A 262 10.69 6.12 36.61
C VAL A 262 10.24 5.47 37.93
N GLY A 263 10.05 4.15 37.90
CA GLY A 263 9.81 3.35 39.09
C GLY A 263 11.09 3.02 39.87
N ALA A 264 10.93 2.36 41.01
CA ALA A 264 12.04 1.67 41.66
C ALA A 264 12.44 0.41 40.86
N ARG A 265 13.71 0.03 40.91
CA ARG A 265 14.27 -1.18 40.25
C ARG A 265 14.81 -2.19 41.27
N ASP A 266 15.17 -1.71 42.46
CA ASP A 266 15.49 -2.50 43.66
C ASP A 266 16.39 -3.71 43.36
N GLN A 267 17.46 -3.43 42.59
CA GLN A 267 18.42 -4.42 42.13
C GLN A 267 19.17 -5.01 43.32
N THR A 268 19.08 -6.34 43.46
CA THR A 268 19.77 -7.12 44.48
C THR A 268 20.71 -8.13 43.85
N LYS A 269 21.60 -8.72 44.65
CA LYS A 269 22.27 -9.98 44.27
C LYS A 269 21.28 -11.12 44.39
N ILE A 270 21.36 -12.08 43.47
CA ILE A 270 20.59 -13.33 43.55
C ILE A 270 21.10 -14.15 44.73
N ASP A 271 20.20 -14.59 45.60
CA ASP A 271 20.53 -15.54 46.67
C ASP A 271 20.64 -16.98 46.12
N PRO A 272 21.68 -17.76 46.45
CA PRO A 272 21.85 -19.12 45.93
C PRO A 272 20.79 -20.13 46.39
N GLU A 273 20.23 -20.00 47.59
CA GLU A 273 19.21 -20.92 48.11
C GLU A 273 17.83 -20.60 47.51
N GLU A 274 17.49 -19.31 47.39
CA GLU A 274 16.32 -18.84 46.64
C GLU A 274 16.41 -19.30 45.17
N TRP A 275 17.56 -19.09 44.52
CA TRP A 275 17.77 -19.50 43.13
C TRP A 275 17.66 -21.00 42.91
N THR A 276 18.23 -21.81 43.82
CA THR A 276 18.09 -23.27 43.79
C THR A 276 16.62 -23.67 43.93
N THR A 277 15.86 -22.97 44.78
CA THR A 277 14.42 -23.19 44.97
C THR A 277 13.62 -22.82 43.71
N VAL A 278 13.88 -21.64 43.13
CA VAL A 278 13.25 -21.14 41.89
C VAL A 278 13.55 -22.03 40.68
N THR A 279 14.71 -22.68 40.64
CA THR A 279 15.16 -23.48 39.49
C THR A 279 14.99 -24.99 39.63
N SER A 280 14.53 -25.47 40.79
CA SER A 280 14.35 -26.91 41.10
C SER A 280 13.40 -27.65 40.14
N ASP A 281 12.40 -26.96 39.61
CA ASP A 281 11.35 -27.52 38.77
C ASP A 281 11.75 -27.56 37.28
N LYS A 282 11.57 -28.72 36.62
CA LYS A 282 11.66 -28.76 35.14
C LYS A 282 10.60 -27.85 34.54
N GLY A 283 11.03 -26.92 33.68
CA GLY A 283 10.17 -25.90 33.09
C GLY A 283 9.92 -24.66 33.97
N TRP A 284 10.63 -24.48 35.09
CA TRP A 284 10.48 -23.31 35.98
C TRP A 284 10.45 -21.97 35.23
N GLN A 285 11.32 -21.79 34.24
CA GLN A 285 11.45 -20.53 33.50
C GLN A 285 10.18 -20.21 32.71
N GLU A 286 9.53 -21.24 32.15
CA GLU A 286 8.26 -21.09 31.44
C GLU A 286 7.13 -20.74 32.39
N LYS A 287 7.04 -21.43 33.55
CA LYS A 287 6.07 -21.08 34.62
C LYS A 287 6.24 -19.62 35.04
N ARG A 288 7.48 -19.16 35.21
CA ARG A 288 7.83 -17.78 35.59
C ARG A 288 7.50 -16.77 34.48
N ARG A 289 7.72 -17.11 33.20
CA ARG A 289 7.28 -16.29 32.04
C ARG A 289 5.77 -16.15 31.96
N VAL A 290 5.03 -17.26 32.05
CA VAL A 290 3.56 -17.26 32.00
C VAL A 290 2.95 -16.48 33.17
N ASN A 291 3.54 -16.57 34.36
CA ASN A 291 3.14 -15.74 35.50
C ASN A 291 3.40 -14.25 35.23
N PHE A 292 4.60 -13.86 34.78
CA PHE A 292 4.90 -12.47 34.39
C PHE A 292 3.90 -11.91 33.37
N ASP A 293 3.72 -12.64 32.26
CA ASP A 293 2.87 -12.26 31.14
C ASP A 293 1.40 -12.11 31.57
N ALA A 294 0.93 -12.93 32.50
CA ALA A 294 -0.41 -12.82 33.06
C ALA A 294 -0.59 -11.53 33.87
N TYR A 295 0.39 -11.16 34.72
CA TYR A 295 0.32 -9.91 35.49
C TYR A 295 0.35 -8.66 34.59
N VAL A 296 1.27 -8.59 33.62
CA VAL A 296 1.33 -7.43 32.70
C VAL A 296 0.18 -7.37 31.69
N SER A 297 -0.47 -8.50 31.38
CA SER A 297 -1.68 -8.55 30.54
C SER A 297 -3.00 -8.53 31.34
N ASN A 298 -2.95 -8.32 32.66
CA ASN A 298 -4.11 -8.33 33.57
C ASN A 298 -4.99 -9.61 33.45
N SER A 299 -4.37 -10.76 33.20
CA SER A 299 -5.02 -12.06 33.04
C SER A 299 -5.13 -12.78 34.39
N GLN A 300 -6.35 -13.20 34.74
CA GLN A 300 -6.65 -13.82 36.04
C GLN A 300 -6.41 -15.33 36.03
N GLY A 301 -6.05 -15.90 37.20
CA GLY A 301 -5.98 -17.36 37.41
C GLY A 301 -4.57 -17.99 37.47
N TYR A 302 -3.50 -17.20 37.44
CA TYR A 302 -2.11 -17.70 37.27
C TYR A 302 -1.30 -17.83 38.57
N GLY A 303 -1.99 -18.04 39.70
CA GLY A 303 -1.38 -18.14 41.03
C GLY A 303 -1.01 -16.78 41.65
N PRO A 304 -0.16 -16.76 42.69
CA PRO A 304 0.43 -15.53 43.22
C PRO A 304 1.52 -14.98 42.29
N ASP A 305 1.91 -13.73 42.49
CA ASP A 305 3.04 -13.13 41.80
C ASP A 305 4.36 -13.67 42.35
N VAL A 306 5.13 -14.38 41.51
CA VAL A 306 6.44 -14.94 41.90
C VAL A 306 7.62 -14.05 41.50
N ILE A 307 7.35 -12.88 40.92
CA ILE A 307 8.36 -11.90 40.47
C ILE A 307 8.27 -10.62 41.30
N ASN A 308 7.05 -10.15 41.58
CA ASN A 308 6.70 -9.08 42.52
C ASN A 308 7.59 -7.84 42.40
N ASP A 309 7.76 -7.36 41.17
CA ASP A 309 8.66 -6.26 40.83
C ASP A 309 7.91 -5.03 40.30
N GLY A 310 8.68 -4.03 39.85
CA GLY A 310 8.14 -2.83 39.25
C GLY A 310 7.26 -3.06 38.00
N TRP A 311 7.36 -4.20 37.30
CA TRP A 311 6.59 -4.51 36.10
C TRP A 311 5.31 -5.28 36.37
N THR A 312 5.30 -6.31 37.22
CA THR A 312 4.07 -7.08 37.49
C THR A 312 2.98 -6.20 38.13
N ASN A 313 3.40 -5.15 38.82
CA ASN A 313 2.55 -4.04 39.29
C ASN A 313 2.13 -3.03 38.18
N THR A 314 2.00 -3.45 36.91
CA THR A 314 1.54 -2.62 35.77
C THR A 314 0.30 -3.17 35.04
N PRO A 315 -0.84 -3.44 35.70
CA PRO A 315 -1.99 -4.08 35.05
C PRO A 315 -2.57 -3.27 33.87
N ALA A 316 -2.39 -1.95 33.83
CA ALA A 316 -2.77 -1.10 32.69
C ALA A 316 -1.90 -1.31 31.44
N SER A 317 -0.73 -1.95 31.55
CA SER A 317 0.08 -2.42 30.40
C SER A 317 -0.74 -3.30 29.45
N SER A 318 -1.75 -3.99 29.97
CA SER A 318 -2.71 -4.75 29.17
C SER A 318 -3.31 -3.93 28.03
N GLY A 319 -3.54 -2.62 28.20
CA GLY A 319 -4.01 -1.73 27.13
C GLY A 319 -3.11 -1.69 25.88
N PHE A 320 -1.80 -1.85 26.04
CA PHE A 320 -0.84 -1.99 24.93
C PHE A 320 -0.60 -3.45 24.52
N LEU A 321 -0.59 -4.38 25.47
CA LEU A 321 -0.24 -5.79 25.20
C LEU A 321 -1.38 -6.62 24.63
N GLY A 322 -2.63 -6.25 24.93
CA GLY A 322 -3.80 -7.12 24.81
C GLY A 322 -4.13 -7.83 26.13
N SER A 323 -5.34 -8.38 26.25
CA SER A 323 -5.77 -9.16 27.42
C SER A 323 -6.84 -10.18 27.04
N LYS A 324 -6.86 -11.32 27.74
CA LYS A 324 -7.89 -12.37 27.55
C LYS A 324 -9.17 -12.14 28.34
N SER A 325 -9.26 -11.00 29.05
CA SER A 325 -10.36 -10.64 29.94
C SER A 325 -11.68 -10.34 29.22
N LYS A 326 -11.65 -9.70 28.04
CA LYS A 326 -12.81 -9.48 27.15
C LYS A 326 -12.39 -9.15 25.72
N ILE A 327 -13.31 -9.30 24.76
CA ILE A 327 -13.18 -8.70 23.43
C ILE A 327 -13.97 -7.38 23.44
N VAL A 328 -13.32 -6.28 23.08
CA VAL A 328 -13.92 -4.93 23.07
C VAL A 328 -14.71 -4.72 21.78
N ALA A 329 -15.99 -4.35 21.89
CA ALA A 329 -16.82 -3.95 20.76
C ALA A 329 -16.68 -2.45 20.42
N GLN A 330 -17.04 -2.06 19.19
CA GLN A 330 -16.85 -0.69 18.70
C GLN A 330 -17.65 0.36 19.51
N ASN A 331 -18.80 -0.01 20.06
CA ASN A 331 -19.62 0.82 20.94
C ASN A 331 -19.05 0.97 22.35
N GLU A 332 -18.11 0.11 22.76
CA GLU A 332 -17.53 0.08 24.10
C GLU A 332 -16.23 0.88 24.22
N ILE A 333 -15.66 1.35 23.09
CA ILE A 333 -14.36 2.05 23.03
C ILE A 333 -14.19 3.13 24.10
N LYS A 334 -15.21 3.99 24.31
CA LYS A 334 -15.14 5.06 25.33
C LYS A 334 -15.04 4.52 26.76
N GLN A 335 -15.73 3.41 27.03
CA GLN A 335 -15.74 2.76 28.34
C GLN A 335 -14.43 1.98 28.57
N HIS A 336 -13.93 1.26 27.56
CA HIS A 336 -12.63 0.60 27.60
C HIS A 336 -11.47 1.59 27.84
N ILE A 337 -11.48 2.74 27.17
CA ILE A 337 -10.50 3.81 27.41
C ILE A 337 -10.57 4.31 28.86
N ARG A 338 -11.78 4.56 29.40
CA ARG A 338 -11.99 4.97 30.81
C ARG A 338 -11.42 3.93 31.79
N GLU A 339 -11.75 2.65 31.59
CA GLU A 339 -11.29 1.55 32.44
C GLU A 339 -9.75 1.44 32.48
N MET A 340 -9.08 1.61 31.34
CA MET A 340 -7.62 1.60 31.30
C MET A 340 -7.00 2.81 32.04
N TYR A 341 -7.62 3.98 32.00
CA TYR A 341 -7.18 5.14 32.79
C TYR A 341 -7.44 4.98 34.30
N GLU A 342 -8.60 4.43 34.69
CA GLU A 342 -8.91 4.10 36.09
C GLU A 342 -7.94 3.04 36.66
N LEU A 343 -7.49 2.11 35.81
CA LEU A 343 -6.52 1.06 36.16
C LEU A 343 -5.07 1.57 36.31
N ASP A 344 -4.66 2.59 35.54
CA ASP A 344 -3.32 3.17 35.59
C ASP A 344 -3.15 4.28 36.64
N PHE A 345 -4.25 4.97 37.00
CA PHE A 345 -4.22 6.13 37.89
C PHE A 345 -3.50 5.90 39.23
N PRO A 346 -3.75 4.81 39.99
CA PRO A 346 -3.08 4.59 41.28
C PRO A 346 -1.55 4.49 41.15
N ARG A 347 -1.06 3.89 40.05
CA ARG A 347 0.37 3.75 39.79
C ARG A 347 0.98 5.08 39.36
N THR A 348 0.37 5.79 38.42
CA THR A 348 0.92 7.06 37.94
C THR A 348 0.97 8.12 39.03
N GLU A 349 0.00 8.15 39.93
CA GLU A 349 0.03 9.00 41.14
C GLU A 349 1.15 8.63 42.11
N MET A 350 1.37 7.33 42.36
CA MET A 350 2.48 6.87 43.20
C MET A 350 3.83 7.27 42.61
N LEU A 351 4.01 7.15 41.29
CA LEU A 351 5.25 7.53 40.60
C LEU A 351 5.47 9.06 40.58
N ARG A 352 4.42 9.89 40.52
CA ARG A 352 4.54 11.35 40.68
C ARG A 352 5.02 11.72 42.08
N LYS A 353 4.38 11.14 43.11
CA LYS A 353 4.72 11.39 44.53
C LYS A 353 6.12 10.90 44.89
N ARG A 354 6.62 9.84 44.24
CA ARG A 354 8.01 9.40 44.36
C ARG A 354 9.01 10.48 43.92
N VAL A 355 8.68 11.30 42.94
CA VAL A 355 9.56 12.40 42.49
C VAL A 355 9.56 13.53 43.51
N ASP A 356 8.39 13.93 44.01
CA ASP A 356 8.27 14.91 45.11
C ASP A 356 9.03 14.51 46.38
N GLN A 357 9.29 13.21 46.57
CA GLN A 357 10.03 12.65 47.71
C GLN A 357 11.54 12.56 47.49
N ILE A 358 12.01 12.56 46.24
CA ILE A 358 13.42 12.34 45.87
C ILE A 358 14.10 13.63 45.41
N VAL A 359 13.39 14.49 44.68
CA VAL A 359 13.93 15.70 44.06
C VAL A 359 13.69 16.91 44.97
N GLN A 360 14.76 17.53 45.46
CA GLN A 360 14.69 18.60 46.46
C GLN A 360 14.35 19.98 45.88
N ASP A 361 14.89 20.32 44.70
CA ASP A 361 14.48 21.55 44.02
C ASP A 361 13.09 21.39 43.41
N LYS A 362 12.19 22.34 43.67
CA LYS A 362 10.77 22.20 43.33
C LYS A 362 10.49 22.47 41.86
N ASP A 363 11.22 23.37 41.24
CA ASP A 363 11.08 23.64 39.80
C ASP A 363 11.53 22.42 39.00
N THR A 364 12.63 21.81 39.43
CA THR A 364 13.17 20.54 38.96
C THR A 364 12.17 19.39 39.24
N ALA A 365 11.56 19.29 40.43
CA ALA A 365 10.61 18.23 40.80
C ALA A 365 9.22 18.32 40.14
N GLU A 366 8.58 19.49 40.13
CA GLU A 366 7.29 19.73 39.44
C GLU A 366 7.38 19.38 37.98
N ARG A 367 8.58 19.59 37.43
CA ARG A 367 8.93 19.06 36.15
C ARG A 367 9.14 17.53 36.28
N LEU A 368 10.23 16.91 36.77
CA LEU A 368 10.54 15.46 36.57
C LEU A 368 9.64 14.36 37.17
N LYS A 369 8.36 14.64 37.36
CA LYS A 369 7.26 13.68 37.36
C LYS A 369 7.21 12.97 36.00
N ALA A 370 6.02 12.63 35.51
CA ALA A 370 5.83 12.59 34.06
C ALA A 370 5.70 14.01 33.45
N TRP A 371 6.56 14.95 33.89
CA TRP A 371 7.01 16.23 33.28
C TRP A 371 8.61 16.23 33.38
N PRO A 372 9.44 17.29 33.13
CA PRO A 372 10.94 17.14 32.94
C PRO A 372 12.09 17.53 33.97
N ASN A 373 13.16 16.74 34.29
CA ASN A 373 14.45 17.29 34.88
C ASN A 373 15.81 16.57 34.69
N VAL A 374 16.90 17.36 34.83
CA VAL A 374 18.15 17.29 35.66
C VAL A 374 18.59 18.77 35.83
N THR A 375 19.85 19.21 35.59
CA THR A 375 20.07 20.53 34.95
C THR A 375 19.53 20.40 33.55
N LEU A 376 18.24 20.70 33.43
CA LEU A 376 17.48 20.30 32.28
C LEU A 376 17.44 21.42 31.25
N VAL A 377 17.88 21.07 30.05
CA VAL A 377 17.41 21.76 28.87
C VAL A 377 15.99 21.25 28.58
N ASP A 378 15.00 21.81 29.27
CA ASP A 378 13.59 21.57 28.94
C ASP A 378 13.30 22.22 27.60
N THR A 379 12.81 21.42 26.66
CA THR A 379 12.48 21.88 25.33
C THR A 379 10.99 22.26 25.21
N ASP A 380 10.21 22.21 26.30
CA ASP A 380 8.74 22.42 26.30
C ASP A 380 8.06 21.56 25.22
N GLY A 381 8.53 20.31 25.11
CA GLY A 381 8.07 19.33 24.11
C GLY A 381 8.61 19.51 22.69
N LYS A 382 9.39 20.56 22.38
CA LYS A 382 9.81 20.92 21.01
C LYS A 382 11.05 20.14 20.52
N GLY A 383 11.93 19.69 21.41
CA GLY A 383 13.29 19.25 21.06
C GLY A 383 14.28 20.42 20.95
N LEU A 384 15.55 20.13 20.64
CA LEU A 384 16.58 21.16 20.40
C LEU A 384 16.23 22.02 19.17
N ASP A 385 16.67 23.27 19.20
CA ASP A 385 16.60 24.19 18.05
C ASP A 385 17.68 23.85 17.01
N GLY A 386 18.86 23.42 17.47
CA GLY A 386 20.02 23.17 16.60
C GLY A 386 21.30 22.79 17.35
N LEU A 387 22.37 22.64 16.57
CA LEU A 387 23.75 22.50 17.00
C LEU A 387 24.55 23.72 16.53
N THR A 388 25.64 24.03 17.24
CA THR A 388 26.60 25.08 16.85
C THR A 388 28.00 24.49 16.78
N GLU A 389 28.98 25.27 16.33
CA GLU A 389 30.40 24.90 16.41
C GLU A 389 30.92 24.72 17.86
N ASN A 390 30.19 25.21 18.87
CA ASN A 390 30.59 25.23 20.27
C ASN A 390 29.71 24.36 21.19
N GLY A 391 28.48 24.04 20.79
CA GLY A 391 27.57 23.23 21.60
C GLY A 391 26.18 23.00 21.01
N ILE A 392 25.16 23.06 21.88
CA ILE A 392 23.73 22.84 21.54
C ILE A 392 22.92 24.11 21.77
N SER A 393 21.85 24.33 20.99
CA SER A 393 20.93 25.46 21.19
C SER A 393 19.49 25.01 21.50
N SER A 394 18.86 25.63 22.50
CA SER A 394 17.46 25.38 22.87
C SER A 394 16.82 26.59 23.54
N ASN A 395 15.59 26.92 23.12
CA ASN A 395 14.83 28.10 23.54
C ASN A 395 15.61 29.42 23.33
N GLY A 396 16.47 29.47 22.31
CA GLY A 396 17.37 30.61 22.06
C GLY A 396 18.56 30.76 23.02
N ILE A 397 18.83 29.76 23.87
CA ILE A 397 20.03 29.69 24.72
C ILE A 397 21.00 28.68 24.12
N GLU A 398 22.29 29.03 24.06
CA GLU A 398 23.40 28.14 23.69
C GLU A 398 24.06 27.55 24.94
N TYR A 399 24.34 26.24 24.91
CA TYR A 399 25.00 25.50 25.98
C TYR A 399 26.29 24.88 25.42
N GLU A 400 27.43 25.43 25.82
CA GLU A 400 28.75 24.98 25.36
C GLU A 400 29.10 23.60 25.95
N ILE A 401 29.49 22.65 25.09
CA ILE A 401 29.79 21.27 25.46
C ILE A 401 30.99 20.71 24.71
N ASP A 402 31.55 19.62 25.20
CA ASP A 402 32.73 18.96 24.65
C ASP A 402 32.40 17.59 24.04
N ALA A 403 31.23 17.02 24.36
CA ALA A 403 30.67 15.84 23.70
C ALA A 403 29.13 15.80 23.73
N LEU A 404 28.53 15.29 22.65
CA LEU A 404 27.09 15.07 22.48
C LEU A 404 26.76 13.57 22.39
N ILE A 405 25.98 13.08 23.34
CA ILE A 405 25.56 11.68 23.44
C ILE A 405 24.09 11.56 23.05
N LEU A 406 23.81 10.79 21.99
CA LEU A 406 22.44 10.56 21.55
C LEU A 406 21.86 9.31 22.22
N ALA A 407 20.99 9.52 23.21
CA ALA A 407 20.11 8.50 23.81
C ALA A 407 18.69 8.58 23.22
N THR A 408 18.58 9.05 21.98
CA THR A 408 17.33 9.26 21.21
C THR A 408 16.70 7.97 20.69
N GLY A 409 17.40 6.84 20.81
CA GLY A 409 16.84 5.51 20.65
C GLY A 409 16.70 5.07 19.21
N PHE A 410 15.57 4.41 18.89
CA PHE A 410 15.43 3.66 17.64
C PHE A 410 14.05 3.82 17.01
N THR A 411 13.96 3.51 15.71
CA THR A 411 12.68 3.27 15.02
C THR A 411 12.15 1.88 15.41
N MET A 412 10.85 1.81 15.71
CA MET A 412 10.16 0.57 16.07
C MET A 412 9.88 -0.25 14.80
N GLY A 413 10.43 -1.46 14.73
CA GLY A 413 10.28 -2.40 13.61
C GLY A 413 9.04 -3.31 13.68
N MET A 414 8.19 -3.16 14.70
CA MET A 414 6.90 -3.87 14.79
C MET A 414 5.94 -3.31 13.75
N GLY A 415 5.50 -4.13 12.79
CA GLY A 415 4.61 -3.72 11.69
C GLY A 415 5.30 -3.08 10.48
N MET A 416 6.60 -2.81 10.58
CA MET A 416 7.47 -2.39 9.46
C MET A 416 7.53 -3.49 8.38
N ASP A 417 7.70 -3.09 7.12
CA ASP A 417 7.94 -3.98 5.97
C ASP A 417 9.16 -4.89 6.25
N PRO A 418 9.03 -6.23 6.19
CA PRO A 418 10.12 -7.15 6.46
C PRO A 418 11.35 -6.95 5.56
N SER A 419 11.15 -6.48 4.33
CA SER A 419 12.24 -6.19 3.37
C SER A 419 12.98 -4.89 3.72
N GLU A 420 12.23 -3.84 4.08
CA GLU A 420 12.75 -2.57 4.59
C GLU A 420 13.53 -2.78 5.89
N LYS A 421 12.96 -3.55 6.82
CA LYS A 421 13.51 -3.89 8.15
C LYS A 421 14.91 -4.50 8.09
N ILE A 422 15.19 -5.39 7.13
CA ILE A 422 16.52 -5.97 6.92
C ILE A 422 17.37 -5.20 5.88
N GLY A 423 16.78 -4.22 5.18
CA GLY A 423 17.45 -3.42 4.15
C GLY A 423 17.80 -4.20 2.87
N ALA A 424 16.97 -5.18 2.50
CA ALA A 424 17.21 -6.13 1.41
C ALA A 424 15.92 -6.46 0.64
N THR A 425 16.01 -6.73 -0.67
CA THR A 425 14.85 -7.15 -1.48
C THR A 425 14.40 -8.57 -1.11
N ILE A 426 13.11 -8.78 -0.86
CA ILE A 426 12.53 -10.11 -0.61
C ILE A 426 11.47 -10.38 -1.69
N LYS A 427 11.64 -11.45 -2.46
CA LYS A 427 10.67 -11.86 -3.52
C LYS A 427 10.27 -13.32 -3.41
N GLY A 428 8.98 -13.55 -3.25
CA GLY A 428 8.38 -14.87 -3.16
C GLY A 428 8.05 -15.48 -4.54
N ARG A 429 7.08 -16.40 -4.52
CA ARG A 429 6.51 -17.09 -5.67
C ARG A 429 6.09 -16.11 -6.77
N ASP A 430 6.33 -16.49 -8.03
CA ASP A 430 6.03 -15.70 -9.24
C ASP A 430 6.63 -14.26 -9.25
N GLY A 431 7.64 -14.00 -8.42
CA GLY A 431 8.30 -12.71 -8.28
C GLY A 431 7.57 -11.70 -7.40
N LEU A 432 6.55 -12.13 -6.65
CA LEU A 432 5.78 -11.32 -5.69
C LEU A 432 6.72 -10.61 -4.72
N ASP A 433 6.67 -9.28 -4.71
CA ASP A 433 7.50 -8.47 -3.82
C ASP A 433 6.90 -8.41 -2.41
N MET A 434 7.74 -8.58 -1.39
CA MET A 434 7.33 -8.44 0.01
C MET A 434 6.71 -7.07 0.28
N LYS A 435 7.22 -6.00 -0.35
CA LYS A 435 6.70 -4.64 -0.15
C LYS A 435 5.28 -4.50 -0.69
N ASP A 436 5.03 -5.02 -1.90
CA ASP A 436 3.72 -4.98 -2.54
C ASP A 436 2.68 -5.79 -1.74
N TYR A 437 3.04 -6.99 -1.29
CA TYR A 437 2.17 -7.80 -0.43
C TYR A 437 1.93 -7.15 0.95
N TRP A 438 2.98 -6.69 1.65
CA TRP A 438 2.88 -6.18 3.02
C TRP A 438 2.08 -4.87 3.13
N HIS A 439 2.05 -4.07 2.06
CA HIS A 439 1.24 -2.85 1.97
C HIS A 439 -0.12 -3.05 1.30
N ALA A 440 -0.40 -4.20 0.68
CA ALA A 440 -1.72 -4.51 0.10
C ALA A 440 -2.84 -4.29 1.14
N PRO A 441 -4.01 -3.73 0.80
CA PRO A 441 -5.02 -3.34 1.79
C PRO A 441 -5.45 -4.48 2.70
N ASP A 442 -5.63 -5.67 2.14
CA ASP A 442 -6.23 -6.86 2.72
C ASP A 442 -5.24 -7.90 3.26
N SER A 443 -3.93 -7.66 3.17
CA SER A 443 -2.88 -8.54 3.71
C SER A 443 -3.04 -8.82 5.20
N GLY A 444 -2.89 -10.08 5.61
CA GLY A 444 -2.81 -10.49 7.02
C GLY A 444 -1.47 -11.14 7.34
N THR A 445 -1.54 -12.16 8.20
CA THR A 445 -0.52 -13.19 8.45
C THR A 445 -1.26 -14.49 8.78
N LEU A 446 -0.61 -15.65 8.68
CA LEU A 446 -1.07 -16.88 9.31
C LEU A 446 -0.33 -17.07 10.64
N LEU A 447 -1.10 -17.10 11.74
CA LEU A 447 -0.64 -17.23 13.13
C LEU A 447 0.41 -16.19 13.58
N GLY A 448 0.70 -15.16 12.79
CA GLY A 448 1.81 -14.24 13.03
C GLY A 448 3.19 -14.70 12.54
N VAL A 449 3.29 -15.90 11.94
CA VAL A 449 4.59 -16.53 11.57
C VAL A 449 4.84 -16.71 10.07
N ALA A 450 3.81 -16.73 9.23
CA ALA A 450 3.93 -17.07 7.80
C ALA A 450 2.96 -16.26 6.91
N LEU A 451 3.29 -16.17 5.61
CA LEU A 451 2.57 -15.35 4.61
C LEU A 451 2.29 -16.17 3.33
N PRO A 452 1.13 -16.00 2.65
CA PRO A 452 0.90 -16.55 1.32
C PRO A 452 1.87 -15.96 0.28
N GLY A 453 2.31 -16.76 -0.68
CA GLY A 453 3.29 -16.37 -1.70
C GLY A 453 4.76 -16.39 -1.23
N PHE A 454 5.05 -16.59 0.05
CA PHE A 454 6.42 -16.64 0.60
C PHE A 454 6.72 -18.02 1.24
N PRO A 455 6.81 -19.10 0.42
CA PRO A 455 7.04 -20.45 0.92
C PRO A 455 8.36 -20.57 1.71
N ASN A 456 8.34 -21.37 2.78
CA ASN A 456 9.47 -21.61 3.69
C ASN A 456 10.10 -20.35 4.33
N LEU A 457 9.44 -19.19 4.24
CA LEU A 457 9.85 -17.95 4.90
C LEU A 457 9.01 -17.77 6.18
N PHE A 458 9.69 -17.75 7.31
CA PHE A 458 9.09 -17.56 8.62
C PHE A 458 9.68 -16.33 9.34
N SER A 459 8.91 -15.70 10.24
CA SER A 459 9.33 -14.52 11.00
C SER A 459 8.39 -14.29 12.18
N TYR A 460 8.86 -13.70 13.28
CA TYR A 460 7.96 -12.91 14.12
C TYR A 460 7.54 -11.65 13.36
N PHE A 461 6.34 -11.64 12.78
CA PHE A 461 5.84 -10.49 12.00
C PHE A 461 5.22 -9.39 12.86
N GLY A 462 4.87 -9.68 14.13
CA GLY A 462 4.15 -8.76 15.03
C GLY A 462 2.66 -8.62 14.66
N ARG A 463 2.35 -8.43 13.37
CA ARG A 463 0.99 -8.52 12.81
C ARG A 463 0.37 -9.88 13.14
N GLY A 464 -0.76 -9.89 13.83
CA GLY A 464 -1.42 -11.09 14.32
C GLY A 464 -0.64 -11.88 15.37
N SER A 465 0.46 -11.35 15.92
CA SER A 465 1.30 -12.06 16.91
C SER A 465 1.05 -11.54 18.34
N GLY A 466 1.27 -12.37 19.35
CA GLY A 466 1.31 -11.92 20.75
C GLY A 466 2.47 -10.97 21.04
N ALA A 467 2.32 -10.13 22.07
CA ALA A 467 3.34 -9.18 22.55
C ALA A 467 3.39 -9.16 24.09
N THR A 468 4.57 -8.99 24.67
CA THR A 468 4.81 -8.75 26.11
C THR A 468 6.06 -7.88 26.31
N TRP A 469 6.20 -7.26 27.48
CA TRP A 469 7.42 -6.58 27.90
C TRP A 469 8.60 -7.55 28.07
N ASN A 470 8.35 -8.80 28.47
CA ASN A 470 9.37 -9.84 28.44
C ASN A 470 9.48 -10.41 27.03
N TYR A 471 10.15 -9.68 26.14
CA TYR A 471 10.20 -10.02 24.72
C TYR A 471 10.67 -11.45 24.44
N THR A 472 11.53 -12.04 25.29
CA THR A 472 11.97 -13.44 25.15
C THR A 472 10.83 -14.46 25.22
N SER A 473 9.73 -14.15 25.94
CA SER A 473 8.52 -14.98 25.98
C SER A 473 7.80 -15.03 24.63
N CYS A 474 7.77 -13.90 23.92
CA CYS A 474 7.32 -13.86 22.52
C CYS A 474 8.23 -14.72 21.66
N LEU A 475 9.54 -14.45 21.64
CA LEU A 475 10.48 -15.14 20.74
C LEU A 475 10.45 -16.67 20.92
N GLU A 476 10.44 -17.13 22.17
CA GLU A 476 10.27 -18.55 22.52
C GLU A 476 8.96 -19.14 21.96
N THR A 477 7.83 -18.47 22.19
CA THR A 477 6.51 -18.94 21.71
C THR A 477 6.46 -19.01 20.18
N GLN A 478 7.12 -18.06 19.48
CA GLN A 478 7.20 -18.04 18.02
C GLN A 478 8.12 -19.15 17.50
N ALA A 479 9.33 -19.29 18.05
CA ALA A 479 10.29 -20.31 17.66
C ALA A 479 9.70 -21.72 17.86
N ALA A 480 9.05 -21.97 19.01
CA ALA A 480 8.34 -23.21 19.27
C ALA A 480 7.25 -23.49 18.24
N LEU A 481 6.46 -22.49 17.82
CA LEU A 481 5.45 -22.64 16.77
C LEU A 481 6.06 -22.93 15.40
N MET A 482 7.02 -22.10 14.95
CA MET A 482 7.67 -22.22 13.64
C MET A 482 8.35 -23.58 13.49
N VAL A 483 9.11 -24.01 14.50
CA VAL A 483 9.81 -25.30 14.47
C VAL A 483 8.83 -26.48 14.50
N ASN A 484 7.73 -26.42 15.25
CA ASN A 484 6.72 -27.47 15.22
C ASN A 484 5.96 -27.56 13.88
N ILE A 485 5.71 -26.43 13.20
CA ILE A 485 5.17 -26.41 11.84
C ILE A 485 6.13 -27.14 10.88
N ILE A 486 7.42 -26.78 10.92
CA ILE A 486 8.45 -27.38 10.05
C ILE A 486 8.58 -28.89 10.30
N LYS A 487 8.73 -29.33 11.56
CA LYS A 487 8.82 -30.76 11.92
C LYS A 487 7.61 -31.57 11.44
N GLN A 488 6.40 -31.02 11.57
CA GLN A 488 5.19 -31.76 11.21
C GLN A 488 4.98 -31.80 9.69
N ALA A 489 5.39 -30.76 8.96
CA ALA A 489 5.39 -30.77 7.50
C ALA A 489 6.36 -31.81 6.92
N GLU A 490 7.59 -31.89 7.43
CA GLU A 490 8.54 -32.95 7.04
C GLU A 490 8.03 -34.35 7.38
N LYS A 491 7.43 -34.52 8.56
CA LYS A 491 6.81 -35.79 8.98
C LYS A 491 5.65 -36.21 8.06
N GLN A 492 4.87 -35.25 7.55
CA GLN A 492 3.75 -35.53 6.64
C GLN A 492 4.22 -35.86 5.22
N GLN A 493 5.27 -35.22 4.70
CA GLN A 493 5.80 -35.50 3.36
C GLN A 493 6.67 -36.77 3.30
N GLY A 494 7.39 -37.09 4.38
CA GLY A 494 8.27 -38.25 4.47
C GLY A 494 9.72 -37.99 4.03
N PRO A 495 10.61 -38.98 4.24
CA PRO A 495 12.05 -38.80 4.12
C PRO A 495 12.53 -38.63 2.67
N GLY A 496 13.51 -37.75 2.47
CA GLY A 496 14.26 -37.63 1.22
C GLY A 496 13.70 -36.64 0.19
N GLN A 497 12.62 -35.92 0.48
CA GLN A 497 12.13 -34.82 -0.34
C GLN A 497 12.31 -33.46 0.36
N ARG A 498 12.47 -32.39 -0.44
CA ARG A 498 12.36 -31.02 0.06
C ARG A 498 10.91 -30.68 0.38
N VAL A 499 10.67 -30.16 1.59
CA VAL A 499 9.38 -29.62 1.98
C VAL A 499 9.24 -28.17 1.55
N VAL A 500 8.03 -27.85 1.10
CA VAL A 500 7.58 -26.50 0.76
C VAL A 500 6.34 -26.26 1.60
N ILE A 501 6.43 -25.30 2.52
CA ILE A 501 5.39 -24.93 3.47
C ILE A 501 4.98 -23.50 3.14
N GLU A 502 3.73 -23.28 2.76
CA GLU A 502 3.22 -21.95 2.41
C GLU A 502 1.90 -21.70 3.15
N ALA A 503 1.68 -20.48 3.65
CA ALA A 503 0.38 -20.15 4.23
C ALA A 503 -0.67 -20.04 3.12
N SER A 504 -1.80 -20.73 3.26
CA SER A 504 -2.92 -20.55 2.34
C SER A 504 -3.58 -19.19 2.52
N GLN A 505 -4.09 -18.61 1.44
CA GLN A 505 -4.91 -17.40 1.48
C GLN A 505 -6.14 -17.59 2.39
N GLU A 506 -6.73 -18.79 2.41
CA GLU A 506 -7.89 -19.08 3.25
C GLU A 506 -7.54 -19.10 4.75
N GLY A 507 -6.38 -19.68 5.11
CA GLY A 507 -5.84 -19.65 6.48
C GLY A 507 -5.49 -18.24 6.95
N GLU A 508 -4.82 -17.45 6.10
CA GLU A 508 -4.53 -16.03 6.35
C GLU A 508 -5.83 -15.22 6.57
N ILE A 509 -6.84 -15.39 5.73
CA ILE A 509 -8.13 -14.70 5.88
C ILE A 509 -8.85 -15.13 7.16
N LYS A 510 -8.96 -16.44 7.43
CA LYS A 510 -9.59 -16.98 8.65
C LYS A 510 -8.89 -16.47 9.92
N TYR A 511 -7.56 -16.46 9.92
CA TYR A 511 -6.79 -15.97 11.07
C TYR A 511 -6.90 -14.45 11.22
N GLY A 512 -6.71 -13.70 10.14
CA GLY A 512 -6.79 -12.24 10.12
C GLY A 512 -8.15 -11.68 10.56
N LEU A 513 -9.25 -12.39 10.31
CA LEU A 513 -10.58 -12.04 10.85
C LEU A 513 -10.64 -12.16 12.38
N GLU A 514 -9.99 -13.17 12.98
CA GLU A 514 -9.90 -13.32 14.43
C GLU A 514 -8.94 -12.30 15.08
N VAL A 515 -7.92 -11.83 14.36
CA VAL A 515 -7.10 -10.66 14.76
C VAL A 515 -7.97 -9.40 14.73
N ALA A 516 -8.64 -9.12 13.61
CA ALA A 516 -9.45 -7.92 13.41
C ALA A 516 -10.60 -7.80 14.43
N LYS A 517 -11.24 -8.91 14.78
CA LYS A 517 -12.26 -9.01 15.85
C LYS A 517 -11.78 -8.47 17.20
N ARG A 518 -10.47 -8.46 17.47
CA ARG A 518 -9.85 -8.00 18.72
C ARG A 518 -9.25 -6.58 18.62
N MET A 519 -9.29 -5.94 17.45
CA MET A 519 -8.56 -4.69 17.17
C MET A 519 -8.89 -3.52 18.11
N TYR A 520 -10.15 -3.41 18.58
CA TYR A 520 -10.60 -2.29 19.40
C TYR A 520 -10.02 -2.28 20.81
N TRP A 521 -9.35 -3.35 21.24
CA TRP A 521 -8.54 -3.33 22.45
C TRP A 521 -7.47 -2.23 22.40
N TYR A 522 -6.84 -2.03 21.24
CA TYR A 522 -5.80 -1.01 21.02
C TYR A 522 -6.36 0.42 20.82
N SER A 523 -7.65 0.66 21.06
CA SER A 523 -8.28 1.98 20.95
C SER A 523 -7.74 3.03 21.94
N VAL A 524 -6.96 2.61 22.95
CA VAL A 524 -6.18 3.51 23.82
C VAL A 524 -4.98 4.16 23.12
N MET A 525 -4.39 3.51 22.10
CA MET A 525 -3.10 3.93 21.52
C MET A 525 -3.09 5.34 20.87
N PRO A 526 -4.17 5.82 20.23
CA PRO A 526 -4.25 7.20 19.74
C PRO A 526 -4.28 8.25 20.86
N THR A 527 -4.58 7.87 22.10
CA THR A 527 -4.63 8.82 23.23
C THR A 527 -3.24 9.11 23.83
N CYS A 528 -2.28 8.20 23.62
CA CYS A 528 -0.91 8.30 24.15
C CYS A 528 -0.15 9.53 23.61
N THR A 529 0.86 9.98 24.37
CA THR A 529 1.81 11.00 23.91
C THR A 529 2.63 10.52 22.68
N PRO A 530 3.20 11.43 21.87
CA PRO A 530 3.92 11.05 20.65
C PRO A 530 5.22 10.28 20.94
N GLY A 531 5.31 9.05 20.42
CA GLY A 531 6.50 8.21 20.53
C GLY A 531 6.47 6.99 19.60
N TYR A 532 7.44 6.09 19.75
CA TYR A 532 7.64 4.98 18.81
C TYR A 532 6.50 3.93 18.80
N PHE A 533 5.65 3.88 19.83
CA PHE A 533 4.47 3.00 19.89
C PHE A 533 3.27 3.49 19.06
N ASN A 534 3.17 4.79 18.78
CA ASN A 534 2.07 5.39 18.00
C ASN A 534 2.58 6.18 16.78
N ASN A 535 3.73 5.76 16.23
CA ASN A 535 4.37 6.34 15.05
C ASN A 535 4.67 7.85 15.18
N GLU A 536 5.20 8.25 16.35
CA GLU A 536 5.39 9.66 16.76
C GLU A 536 4.10 10.50 16.68
N GLY A 537 2.95 9.90 16.97
CA GLY A 537 1.64 10.55 16.95
C GLY A 537 1.07 10.84 15.55
N ALA A 538 1.65 10.29 14.47
CA ALA A 538 1.25 10.61 13.09
C ALA A 538 -0.27 10.48 12.81
N GLY A 539 -0.94 9.50 13.42
CA GLY A 539 -2.39 9.28 13.30
C GLY A 539 -3.25 10.45 13.81
N ALA A 540 -2.73 11.33 14.66
CA ALA A 540 -3.45 12.54 15.11
C ALA A 540 -3.62 13.59 13.99
N PHE A 541 -2.83 13.50 12.92
CA PHE A 541 -2.95 14.36 11.73
C PHE A 541 -3.72 13.70 10.56
N GLU A 542 -4.13 12.44 10.71
CA GLU A 542 -4.99 11.79 9.72
C GLU A 542 -6.39 12.39 9.73
N LYS A 543 -6.97 12.61 8.55
CA LYS A 543 -8.37 13.05 8.45
C LYS A 543 -9.27 11.92 8.95
N GLN A 544 -10.10 12.21 9.95
CA GLN A 544 -11.09 11.29 10.51
C GLN A 544 -12.28 11.07 9.56
N GLU A 545 -12.00 10.54 8.37
CA GLU A 545 -13.03 10.08 7.46
C GLU A 545 -13.64 8.77 8.00
N PRO A 546 -14.97 8.57 7.94
CA PRO A 546 -15.61 7.38 8.47
C PRO A 546 -15.19 6.13 7.70
N LYS A 547 -14.26 5.37 8.28
CA LYS A 547 -13.74 4.11 7.73
C LYS A 547 -14.85 3.07 7.64
N THR A 548 -14.89 2.33 6.55
CA THR A 548 -15.93 1.31 6.31
C THR A 548 -15.59 0.00 7.03
N ASN A 549 -16.57 -0.85 7.35
CA ASN A 549 -16.33 -2.13 8.06
C ASN A 549 -15.25 -3.00 7.38
N GLU A 550 -15.16 -2.96 6.06
CA GLU A 550 -14.15 -3.65 5.26
C GLU A 550 -12.74 -3.07 5.46
N GLN A 551 -12.61 -1.74 5.48
CA GLN A 551 -11.36 -1.06 5.80
C GLN A 551 -10.96 -1.28 7.28
N LEU A 552 -11.92 -1.22 8.20
CA LEU A 552 -11.70 -1.50 9.62
C LEU A 552 -11.23 -2.94 9.83
N VAL A 553 -11.85 -3.93 9.20
CA VAL A 553 -11.38 -5.33 9.23
C VAL A 553 -9.98 -5.46 8.65
N ASN A 554 -9.70 -4.82 7.52
CA ASN A 554 -8.39 -4.89 6.86
C ASN A 554 -7.26 -4.14 7.61
N GLU A 555 -7.59 -3.09 8.37
CA GLU A 555 -6.68 -2.48 9.35
C GLU A 555 -6.53 -3.39 10.58
N GLY A 556 -7.61 -4.00 11.04
CA GLY A 556 -7.64 -4.96 12.15
C GLY A 556 -6.76 -6.19 11.92
N LYS A 557 -6.72 -6.73 10.68
CA LYS A 557 -5.79 -7.81 10.27
C LYS A 557 -4.32 -7.49 10.53
N LYS A 558 -3.97 -6.19 10.58
CA LYS A 558 -2.58 -5.68 10.68
C LYS A 558 -2.20 -5.29 12.11
N MET A 559 -3.13 -5.39 13.07
CA MET A 559 -2.84 -5.23 14.49
C MET A 559 -2.10 -6.44 15.06
N PRO A 560 -1.45 -6.34 16.23
CA PRO A 560 -1.03 -7.50 17.02
C PRO A 560 -2.24 -8.29 17.58
N TRP A 561 -1.97 -9.39 18.28
CA TRP A 561 -3.03 -10.22 18.86
C TRP A 561 -3.66 -9.58 20.12
N GLY A 562 -4.81 -8.92 19.95
CA GLY A 562 -5.50 -8.19 21.04
C GLY A 562 -5.94 -9.01 22.26
N GLY A 563 -5.89 -10.34 22.20
CA GLY A 563 -6.09 -11.22 23.36
C GLY A 563 -4.90 -11.26 24.33
N GLY A 564 -3.79 -10.61 23.99
CA GLY A 564 -2.58 -10.56 24.81
C GLY A 564 -1.67 -11.78 24.65
N PRO A 565 -0.52 -11.79 25.35
CA PRO A 565 0.49 -12.84 25.24
C PRO A 565 -0.07 -14.21 25.66
N ILE A 566 -0.93 -14.24 26.69
CA ILE A 566 -1.50 -15.47 27.25
C ILE A 566 -2.50 -16.15 26.28
N ASP A 567 -3.51 -15.42 25.76
CA ASP A 567 -4.48 -15.97 24.79
C ASP A 567 -3.78 -16.44 23.51
N TYR A 568 -2.77 -15.68 23.06
CA TYR A 568 -1.94 -16.06 21.94
C TYR A 568 -1.17 -17.37 22.22
N LYS A 569 -0.48 -17.46 23.36
CA LYS A 569 0.30 -18.65 23.74
C LYS A 569 -0.57 -19.90 23.82
N GLU A 570 -1.68 -19.83 24.55
CA GLU A 570 -2.64 -20.92 24.69
C GLU A 570 -3.17 -21.40 23.33
N ARG A 571 -3.44 -20.47 22.40
CA ARG A 571 -3.84 -20.77 21.01
C ARG A 571 -2.71 -21.44 20.22
N THR A 572 -1.46 -21.02 20.38
CA THR A 572 -0.33 -21.69 19.71
C THR A 572 -0.05 -23.10 20.26
N GLU A 573 -0.19 -23.32 21.56
CA GLU A 573 -0.04 -24.65 22.17
C GLU A 573 -1.17 -25.62 21.78
N ASP A 574 -2.39 -25.13 21.64
CA ASP A 574 -3.52 -25.90 21.06
C ASP A 574 -3.23 -26.28 19.60
N TYR A 575 -2.76 -25.34 18.78
CA TYR A 575 -2.38 -25.59 17.38
C TYR A 575 -1.25 -26.62 17.25
N ILE A 576 -0.18 -26.48 18.05
CA ILE A 576 0.95 -27.42 18.09
C ILE A 576 0.48 -28.83 18.47
N ARG A 577 -0.44 -28.96 19.45
CA ARG A 577 -1.02 -30.25 19.87
C ARG A 577 -1.88 -30.90 18.80
N LYS A 578 -2.62 -30.12 18.01
CA LYS A 578 -3.48 -30.64 16.92
C LYS A 578 -2.65 -31.22 15.77
N GLY A 579 -1.60 -30.50 15.34
CA GLY A 579 -0.66 -31.00 14.34
C GLY A 579 -1.25 -31.22 12.93
N ASP A 580 -2.45 -30.71 12.70
CA ASP A 580 -3.16 -30.77 11.41
C ASP A 580 -2.58 -29.84 10.35
N LEU A 581 -1.70 -28.90 10.75
CA LEU A 581 -1.17 -27.81 9.94
C LEU A 581 -2.27 -26.96 9.29
N GLN A 582 -3.43 -26.83 9.95
CA GLN A 582 -4.57 -26.09 9.43
C GLN A 582 -4.17 -24.68 8.97
N GLY A 583 -4.46 -24.38 7.71
CA GLY A 583 -4.13 -23.11 7.07
C GLY A 583 -2.85 -23.12 6.24
N PHE A 584 -1.98 -24.14 6.33
CA PHE A 584 -0.82 -24.30 5.46
C PHE A 584 -1.09 -25.20 4.24
N ILE A 585 -0.25 -25.06 3.21
CA ILE A 585 -0.20 -25.89 2.01
C ILE A 585 1.18 -26.55 1.98
N LEU A 586 1.23 -27.86 1.67
CA LEU A 586 2.47 -28.62 1.54
C LEU A 586 2.79 -29.02 0.09
N GLY A 587 4.06 -28.92 -0.29
CA GLY A 587 4.69 -29.62 -1.42
C GLY A 587 4.34 -29.12 -2.84
N LEU A 588 3.22 -28.44 -3.03
CA LEU A 588 2.71 -28.04 -4.35
C LEU A 588 3.55 -26.96 -5.04
N ALA A 589 3.86 -27.23 -6.31
CA ALA A 589 3.91 -26.19 -7.34
C ALA A 589 2.48 -25.97 -7.82
N HIS A 590 2.01 -24.72 -7.90
CA HIS A 590 0.59 -24.46 -8.10
C HIS A 590 0.16 -24.55 -9.57
N THR A 591 -0.25 -25.74 -10.01
CA THR A 591 -1.48 -25.79 -10.84
C THR A 591 -2.66 -25.42 -9.97
N ALA A 592 -3.52 -24.51 -10.44
CA ALA A 592 -4.60 -23.97 -9.62
C ALA A 592 -5.80 -24.93 -9.52
N SER A 593 -5.84 -25.73 -8.45
CA SER A 593 -6.98 -26.56 -8.05
C SER A 593 -7.31 -26.32 -6.57
N HIS A 594 -8.22 -25.38 -6.31
CA HIS A 594 -8.79 -25.17 -4.97
C HIS A 594 -9.88 -26.21 -4.70
N GLU A 595 -9.49 -27.38 -4.19
CA GLU A 595 -10.40 -28.25 -3.44
C GLU A 595 -10.06 -28.14 -1.96
N LEU A 596 -10.96 -27.53 -1.19
CA LEU A 596 -10.92 -27.53 0.27
C LEU A 596 -11.90 -28.59 0.77
N SER A 597 -11.36 -29.73 1.20
CA SER A 597 -12.13 -30.86 1.71
C SER A 597 -12.91 -30.47 2.97
N THR A 598 -14.24 -30.56 2.90
CA THR A 598 -15.12 -30.37 4.06
C THR A 598 -15.03 -31.55 5.01
N PHE A 599 -14.85 -31.29 6.31
CA PHE A 599 -15.13 -32.27 7.37
C PHE A 599 -16.42 -31.89 8.11
N ASP A 600 -17.34 -32.86 8.11
CA ASP A 600 -18.46 -33.12 9.03
C ASP A 600 -19.31 -31.96 9.57
N GLN A 601 -20.53 -31.88 9.03
CA GLN A 601 -21.73 -31.81 9.87
C GLN A 601 -22.60 -33.06 9.65
N PRO A 602 -23.46 -33.45 10.62
CA PRO A 602 -24.10 -34.77 10.62
C PRO A 602 -25.10 -35.02 9.49
N GLU A 603 -25.37 -36.30 9.27
CA GLU A 603 -26.14 -36.89 8.17
C GLU A 603 -27.47 -36.20 7.85
N ALA A 604 -27.64 -35.84 6.57
CA ALA A 604 -28.94 -35.71 5.92
C ALA A 604 -28.88 -36.38 4.54
N SER A 605 -29.72 -37.39 4.31
CA SER A 605 -29.62 -38.28 3.15
C SER A 605 -29.91 -37.61 1.81
N ARG A 606 -29.18 -38.01 0.76
CA ARG A 606 -29.75 -38.47 -0.53
C ARG A 606 -28.74 -39.05 -1.52
N SER A 607 -29.16 -40.16 -2.13
CA SER A 607 -28.79 -40.72 -3.45
C SER A 607 -27.69 -40.01 -4.25
N GLY A 608 -26.62 -40.72 -4.58
CA GLY A 608 -25.59 -40.26 -5.52
C GLY A 608 -26.09 -40.13 -6.97
N SER A 609 -25.37 -39.31 -7.73
CA SER A 609 -25.41 -39.26 -9.19
C SER A 609 -23.99 -39.04 -9.71
N GLU A 610 -23.68 -39.56 -10.90
CA GLU A 610 -22.31 -39.64 -11.40
C GLU A 610 -21.72 -38.27 -11.76
N ALA A 611 -20.46 -38.04 -11.38
CA ALA A 611 -19.76 -36.79 -11.66
C ALA A 611 -19.45 -36.65 -13.15
N ARG A 612 -20.20 -35.78 -13.84
CA ARG A 612 -19.97 -35.44 -15.25
C ARG A 612 -19.05 -34.22 -15.34
N GLU A 613 -17.88 -34.38 -15.95
CA GLU A 613 -16.90 -33.30 -16.13
C GLU A 613 -17.53 -32.05 -16.75
N GLN A 614 -17.23 -30.87 -16.17
CA GLN A 614 -17.64 -29.60 -16.77
C GLN A 614 -16.62 -29.16 -17.83
N PRO A 615 -17.05 -28.80 -19.05
CA PRO A 615 -16.14 -28.37 -20.11
C PRO A 615 -15.53 -26.99 -19.82
N LYS A 616 -14.30 -26.77 -20.32
CA LYS A 616 -13.61 -25.47 -20.22
C LYS A 616 -14.47 -24.33 -20.78
N PRO A 617 -14.50 -23.15 -20.12
CA PRO A 617 -15.35 -22.03 -20.56
C PRO A 617 -14.92 -21.51 -21.94
N LEU A 618 -15.86 -21.50 -22.88
CA LEU A 618 -15.66 -21.05 -24.25
C LEU A 618 -15.95 -19.55 -24.40
N VAL A 619 -15.19 -18.85 -25.25
CA VAL A 619 -15.44 -17.44 -25.58
C VAL A 619 -16.73 -17.32 -26.42
N PRO A 620 -17.74 -16.56 -25.98
CA PRO A 620 -19.04 -16.44 -26.66
C PRO A 620 -18.93 -15.51 -27.88
N LYS A 621 -18.56 -16.08 -29.03
CA LYS A 621 -18.21 -15.32 -30.25
C LYS A 621 -19.30 -14.36 -30.74
N PHE A 622 -20.58 -14.73 -30.66
CA PHE A 622 -21.68 -13.87 -31.12
C PHE A 622 -21.85 -12.63 -30.24
N GLN A 623 -21.80 -12.80 -28.92
CA GLN A 623 -21.79 -11.71 -27.95
C GLN A 623 -20.58 -10.80 -28.11
N LEU A 624 -19.40 -11.36 -28.43
CA LEU A 624 -18.19 -10.57 -28.67
C LEU A 624 -18.28 -9.77 -29.97
N LEU A 625 -18.90 -10.32 -31.03
CA LEU A 625 -19.20 -9.60 -32.26
C LEU A 625 -20.22 -8.47 -32.02
N ALA A 626 -21.28 -8.72 -31.26
CA ALA A 626 -22.28 -7.70 -30.92
C ALA A 626 -21.67 -6.56 -30.08
N ALA A 627 -20.86 -6.87 -29.07
CA ALA A 627 -20.10 -5.88 -28.31
C ALA A 627 -19.08 -5.14 -29.18
N GLY A 628 -18.42 -5.82 -30.12
CA GLY A 628 -17.57 -5.17 -31.12
C GLY A 628 -18.35 -4.18 -32.00
N PHE A 629 -19.58 -4.53 -32.38
CA PHE A 629 -20.42 -3.67 -33.21
C PHE A 629 -20.90 -2.40 -32.47
N SER A 630 -21.20 -2.46 -31.16
CA SER A 630 -21.51 -1.23 -30.42
C SER A 630 -20.33 -0.25 -30.37
N PHE A 631 -19.10 -0.77 -30.23
CA PHE A 631 -17.89 0.06 -30.33
C PHE A 631 -17.67 0.61 -31.73
N PHE A 632 -17.99 -0.15 -32.79
CA PHE A 632 -18.00 0.37 -34.16
C PHE A 632 -18.98 1.53 -34.31
N CYS A 633 -20.22 1.41 -33.80
CA CYS A 633 -21.19 2.51 -33.81
C CYS A 633 -20.66 3.75 -33.08
N ALA A 634 -20.08 3.59 -31.89
CA ALA A 634 -19.45 4.68 -31.14
C ALA A 634 -18.29 5.35 -31.91
N GLY A 635 -17.50 4.56 -32.65
CA GLY A 635 -16.41 5.06 -33.48
C GLY A 635 -16.88 5.86 -34.70
N VAL A 636 -17.90 5.35 -35.42
CA VAL A 636 -18.55 6.08 -36.52
C VAL A 636 -19.12 7.40 -36.01
N ASP A 637 -19.85 7.35 -34.90
CA ASP A 637 -20.47 8.51 -34.26
C ASP A 637 -19.47 9.60 -33.88
N GLY A 638 -18.36 9.23 -33.21
CA GLY A 638 -17.37 10.19 -32.74
C GLY A 638 -16.55 10.83 -33.86
N ALA A 639 -16.24 10.09 -34.92
CA ALA A 639 -15.41 10.58 -36.02
C ALA A 639 -16.20 11.34 -37.10
N SER A 640 -17.50 11.05 -37.28
CA SER A 640 -18.33 11.72 -38.30
C SER A 640 -18.51 13.22 -38.04
N LEU A 641 -18.37 13.69 -36.80
CA LEU A 641 -18.56 15.11 -36.45
C LEU A 641 -17.52 16.02 -37.12
N GLY A 642 -16.24 15.64 -37.14
CA GLY A 642 -15.14 16.51 -37.60
C GLY A 642 -15.31 17.03 -39.03
N PRO A 643 -15.50 16.17 -40.05
CA PRO A 643 -15.78 16.60 -41.41
C PRO A 643 -17.09 17.36 -41.60
N LEU A 644 -18.03 17.22 -40.67
CA LEU A 644 -19.31 17.93 -40.71
C LEU A 644 -19.24 19.31 -40.03
N LEU A 645 -18.22 19.61 -39.22
CA LEU A 645 -18.10 20.90 -38.52
C LEU A 645 -18.19 22.13 -39.45
N PRO A 646 -17.49 22.20 -40.61
CA PRO A 646 -17.57 23.37 -41.49
C PRO A 646 -18.99 23.59 -42.06
N TYR A 647 -19.72 22.49 -42.30
CA TYR A 647 -21.11 22.52 -42.74
C TYR A 647 -22.07 22.96 -41.62
N ILE A 648 -21.87 22.44 -40.40
CA ILE A 648 -22.64 22.79 -39.19
C ILE A 648 -22.45 24.28 -38.82
N ILE A 649 -21.21 24.79 -38.94
CA ILE A 649 -20.84 26.20 -38.77
C ILE A 649 -21.66 27.10 -39.71
N GLN A 650 -21.70 26.76 -41.00
CA GLN A 650 -22.46 27.53 -42.01
C GLN A 650 -23.97 27.43 -41.77
N SER A 651 -24.53 26.21 -41.70
CA SER A 651 -25.97 25.95 -41.63
C SER A 651 -26.67 26.46 -40.38
N PHE A 652 -25.99 26.55 -39.24
CA PHE A 652 -26.54 27.19 -38.04
C PHE A 652 -26.01 28.62 -37.81
N THR A 653 -25.15 29.12 -38.70
CA THR A 653 -24.52 30.45 -38.61
C THR A 653 -23.83 30.68 -37.25
N ILE A 654 -23.11 29.67 -36.77
CA ILE A 654 -22.39 29.67 -35.49
C ILE A 654 -20.89 29.87 -35.68
N ASN A 655 -20.22 30.46 -34.69
CA ASN A 655 -18.77 30.60 -34.71
C ASN A 655 -18.03 29.38 -34.13
N ALA A 656 -16.71 29.30 -34.34
CA ALA A 656 -15.88 28.20 -33.85
C ALA A 656 -15.85 28.06 -32.31
N GLY A 657 -16.06 29.14 -31.56
CA GLY A 657 -16.25 29.08 -30.11
C GLY A 657 -17.59 28.43 -29.71
N GLU A 658 -18.66 28.68 -30.46
CA GLU A 658 -19.97 28.04 -30.24
C GLU A 658 -19.97 26.54 -30.59
N VAL A 659 -19.10 26.09 -31.50
CA VAL A 659 -18.86 24.65 -31.72
C VAL A 659 -18.36 23.95 -30.44
N ALA A 660 -17.70 24.66 -29.51
CA ALA A 660 -17.35 24.10 -28.21
C ALA A 660 -18.58 23.70 -27.38
N ILE A 661 -19.77 24.26 -27.65
CA ILE A 661 -21.04 23.86 -27.01
C ILE A 661 -21.39 22.41 -27.39
N ILE A 662 -21.12 21.97 -28.62
CA ILE A 662 -21.34 20.58 -29.05
C ILE A 662 -20.46 19.65 -28.20
N TYR A 663 -19.16 19.96 -28.07
CA TYR A 663 -18.25 19.19 -27.23
C TYR A 663 -18.62 19.25 -25.74
N ALA A 664 -19.14 20.37 -25.25
CA ALA A 664 -19.65 20.50 -23.89
C ALA A 664 -20.91 19.65 -23.64
N CYS A 665 -21.80 19.54 -24.63
CA CYS A 665 -22.93 18.61 -24.59
C CYS A 665 -22.46 17.14 -24.58
N ILE A 666 -21.46 16.76 -25.39
CA ILE A 666 -20.85 15.41 -25.33
C ILE A 666 -20.28 15.16 -23.93
N PHE A 667 -19.48 16.09 -23.38
CA PHE A 667 -18.92 15.98 -22.03
C PHE A 667 -20.01 15.85 -20.96
N ALA A 668 -21.07 16.66 -21.03
CA ALA A 668 -22.21 16.57 -20.11
C ALA A 668 -22.91 15.21 -20.18
N GLY A 669 -23.07 14.63 -21.38
CA GLY A 669 -23.68 13.31 -21.56
C GLY A 669 -22.86 12.20 -20.91
N TRP A 670 -21.53 12.23 -21.07
CA TRP A 670 -20.63 11.30 -20.37
C TRP A 670 -20.55 11.55 -18.85
N LEU A 671 -20.64 12.81 -18.40
CA LEU A 671 -20.66 13.14 -16.97
C LEU A 671 -21.95 12.63 -16.30
N VAL A 672 -23.10 12.79 -16.97
CA VAL A 672 -24.37 12.18 -16.53
C VAL A 672 -24.24 10.66 -16.53
N ALA A 673 -23.70 10.04 -17.60
CA ALA A 673 -23.49 8.59 -17.64
C ALA A 673 -22.62 8.10 -16.47
N ALA A 674 -21.48 8.76 -16.20
CA ALA A 674 -20.61 8.43 -15.08
C ALA A 674 -21.31 8.55 -13.72
N ALA A 675 -22.20 9.53 -13.55
CA ALA A 675 -22.97 9.73 -12.33
C ALA A 675 -24.13 8.73 -12.17
N THR A 676 -24.85 8.40 -13.25
CA THR A 676 -26.06 7.54 -13.20
C THR A 676 -25.77 6.05 -13.31
N ASN A 677 -24.71 5.64 -14.03
CA ASN A 677 -24.47 4.25 -14.39
C ASN A 677 -24.36 3.33 -13.16
N VAL A 678 -23.73 3.79 -12.09
CA VAL A 678 -23.58 3.00 -10.85
C VAL A 678 -24.94 2.73 -10.21
N PHE A 679 -25.83 3.72 -10.13
CA PHE A 679 -27.19 3.53 -9.60
C PHE A 679 -28.04 2.64 -10.50
N LEU A 680 -27.97 2.83 -11.81
CA LEU A 680 -28.70 2.01 -12.78
C LEU A 680 -28.23 0.55 -12.76
N ALA A 681 -26.94 0.28 -12.55
CA ALA A 681 -26.40 -1.06 -12.35
C ALA A 681 -26.94 -1.78 -11.09
N THR A 682 -27.46 -1.07 -10.09
CA THR A 682 -28.15 -1.67 -8.93
C THR A 682 -29.64 -1.95 -9.13
N LYS A 683 -30.19 -1.56 -10.29
CA LYS A 683 -31.62 -1.60 -10.62
C LYS A 683 -31.96 -2.35 -11.92
N LEU A 684 -31.06 -2.36 -12.90
CA LEU A 684 -31.24 -2.96 -14.22
C LEU A 684 -30.28 -4.14 -14.41
N SER A 685 -30.68 -5.12 -15.22
CA SER A 685 -29.79 -6.22 -15.63
C SER A 685 -28.73 -5.73 -16.61
N PHE A 686 -27.62 -6.48 -16.73
CA PHE A 686 -26.55 -6.22 -17.70
C PHE A 686 -27.09 -6.04 -19.13
N SER A 687 -27.98 -6.94 -19.57
CA SER A 687 -28.64 -6.86 -20.88
C SER A 687 -29.53 -5.62 -21.02
N ALA A 688 -30.28 -5.27 -19.97
CA ALA A 688 -31.10 -4.05 -19.97
C ALA A 688 -30.26 -2.78 -20.07
N LEU A 689 -29.06 -2.73 -19.48
CA LEU A 689 -28.15 -1.58 -19.57
C LEU A 689 -27.55 -1.42 -20.98
N LEU A 690 -27.10 -2.52 -21.59
CA LEU A 690 -26.62 -2.51 -22.98
C LEU A 690 -27.73 -2.12 -23.97
N THR A 691 -28.94 -2.63 -23.76
CA THR A 691 -30.11 -2.32 -24.60
C THR A 691 -30.59 -0.88 -24.41
N LEU A 692 -30.59 -0.37 -23.17
CA LEU A 692 -30.90 1.02 -22.86
C LEU A 692 -29.90 1.97 -23.54
N GLY A 693 -28.61 1.64 -23.48
CA GLY A 693 -27.56 2.40 -24.16
C GLY A 693 -27.72 2.45 -25.68
N ALA A 694 -28.06 1.33 -26.33
CA ALA A 694 -28.38 1.30 -27.75
C ALA A 694 -29.65 2.11 -28.08
N THR A 695 -30.70 1.98 -27.27
CA THR A 695 -31.97 2.70 -27.45
C THR A 695 -31.79 4.22 -27.36
N ILE A 696 -31.02 4.69 -26.37
CA ILE A 696 -30.74 6.12 -26.18
C ILE A 696 -29.92 6.69 -27.36
N GLN A 697 -28.93 5.96 -27.86
CA GLN A 697 -28.17 6.39 -29.05
C GLN A 697 -29.06 6.43 -30.30
N LEU A 698 -29.87 5.40 -30.55
CA LEU A 698 -30.82 5.39 -31.68
C LEU A 698 -31.79 6.58 -31.62
N LEU A 699 -32.35 6.89 -30.45
CA LEU A 699 -33.19 8.07 -30.26
C LEU A 699 -32.44 9.38 -30.56
N ALA A 700 -31.17 9.51 -30.17
CA ALA A 700 -30.36 10.67 -30.49
C ALA A 700 -30.15 10.84 -32.02
N GLN A 701 -29.93 9.74 -32.76
CA GLN A 701 -29.83 9.80 -34.22
C GLN A 701 -31.16 10.14 -34.87
N CYS A 702 -32.28 9.60 -34.38
CA CYS A 702 -33.62 9.90 -34.88
C CYS A 702 -34.02 11.38 -34.74
N LEU A 703 -33.48 12.10 -33.74
CA LEU A 703 -33.72 13.54 -33.56
C LEU A 703 -32.96 14.42 -34.56
N ARG A 704 -31.72 14.06 -34.90
CA ARG A 704 -30.75 14.96 -35.57
C ARG A 704 -31.14 15.50 -36.94
N PRO A 705 -31.69 14.72 -37.89
CA PRO A 705 -32.05 15.25 -39.21
C PRO A 705 -33.05 16.41 -39.14
N TRP A 706 -33.93 16.39 -38.14
CA TRP A 706 -35.05 17.31 -37.99
C TRP A 706 -34.81 18.42 -36.95
N ALA A 707 -33.65 18.41 -36.29
CA ALA A 707 -33.42 19.23 -35.11
C ALA A 707 -33.11 20.69 -35.43
N SER A 708 -33.79 21.59 -34.72
CA SER A 708 -33.36 22.98 -34.54
C SER A 708 -32.04 23.04 -33.76
N GLN A 709 -31.28 24.13 -33.89
CA GLN A 709 -29.94 24.28 -33.33
C GLN A 709 -29.79 23.84 -31.85
N PRO A 710 -30.66 24.22 -30.89
CA PRO A 710 -30.49 23.78 -29.50
C PRO A 710 -30.76 22.28 -29.32
N LEU A 711 -31.76 21.74 -30.02
CA LEU A 711 -32.08 20.31 -29.99
C LEU A 711 -30.97 19.48 -30.68
N PHE A 712 -30.34 20.02 -31.71
CA PHE A 712 -29.20 19.41 -32.38
C PHE A 712 -28.01 19.31 -31.42
N PHE A 713 -27.66 20.38 -30.69
CA PHE A 713 -26.60 20.32 -29.67
C PHE A 713 -26.94 19.35 -28.54
N VAL A 714 -28.16 19.41 -27.98
CA VAL A 714 -28.61 18.50 -26.90
C VAL A 714 -28.61 17.03 -27.35
N SER A 715 -28.82 16.72 -28.63
CA SER A 715 -28.74 15.35 -29.15
C SER A 715 -27.37 14.68 -28.90
N PHE A 716 -26.28 15.45 -28.86
CA PHE A 716 -24.94 14.93 -28.53
C PHE A 716 -24.80 14.54 -27.06
N MET A 717 -25.50 15.24 -26.15
CA MET A 717 -25.58 14.84 -24.74
C MET A 717 -26.35 13.52 -24.60
N VAL A 718 -27.45 13.36 -25.33
CA VAL A 718 -28.26 12.12 -25.33
C VAL A 718 -27.45 10.95 -25.92
N GLN A 719 -26.79 11.15 -27.07
CA GLN A 719 -25.90 10.16 -27.69
C GLN A 719 -24.80 9.71 -26.72
N ALA A 720 -24.05 10.65 -26.15
CA ALA A 720 -22.95 10.37 -25.23
C ALA A 720 -23.40 9.64 -23.95
N LEU A 721 -24.61 9.94 -23.46
CA LEU A 721 -25.22 9.23 -22.35
C LEU A 721 -25.47 7.74 -22.67
N GLY A 722 -26.05 7.45 -23.85
CA GLY A 722 -26.31 6.07 -24.28
C GLY A 722 -25.04 5.29 -24.59
N MET A 723 -24.08 5.94 -25.24
CA MET A 723 -22.73 5.41 -25.51
C MET A 723 -22.01 5.05 -24.21
N GLY A 724 -22.08 5.93 -23.21
CA GLY A 724 -21.45 5.70 -21.90
C GLY A 724 -22.00 4.49 -21.14
N TYR A 725 -23.27 4.13 -21.31
CA TYR A 725 -23.80 2.88 -20.78
C TYR A 725 -23.27 1.66 -21.55
N GLN A 726 -23.24 1.68 -22.88
CA GLN A 726 -22.73 0.55 -23.66
C GLN A 726 -21.24 0.32 -23.42
N ASP A 727 -20.40 1.34 -23.59
CA ASP A 727 -18.95 1.24 -23.47
C ASP A 727 -18.52 0.72 -22.09
N SER A 728 -19.12 1.24 -21.02
CA SER A 728 -18.73 0.88 -19.65
C SER A 728 -18.99 -0.61 -19.34
N HIS A 729 -20.16 -1.12 -19.75
CA HIS A 729 -20.55 -2.50 -19.48
C HIS A 729 -19.91 -3.49 -20.44
N ALA A 730 -19.82 -3.16 -21.73
CA ALA A 730 -19.17 -4.03 -22.72
C ALA A 730 -17.64 -4.14 -22.50
N ASN A 731 -16.96 -3.07 -22.05
CA ASN A 731 -15.56 -3.17 -21.57
C ASN A 731 -15.43 -4.13 -20.38
N ALA A 732 -16.25 -3.94 -19.35
CA ALA A 732 -16.17 -4.74 -18.12
C ALA A 732 -16.45 -6.23 -18.39
N TRP A 733 -17.42 -6.52 -19.27
CA TRP A 733 -17.74 -7.87 -19.71
C TRP A 733 -16.62 -8.50 -20.54
N ALA A 734 -16.08 -7.81 -21.56
CA ALA A 734 -15.00 -8.32 -22.39
C ALA A 734 -13.70 -8.54 -21.60
N GLY A 735 -13.45 -7.72 -20.57
CA GLY A 735 -12.35 -7.89 -19.62
C GLY A 735 -12.51 -9.09 -18.67
N GLY A 736 -13.72 -9.67 -18.57
CA GLY A 736 -14.01 -10.88 -17.78
C GLY A 736 -13.92 -12.20 -18.56
N LEU A 737 -13.69 -12.16 -19.87
CA LEU A 737 -13.62 -13.35 -20.73
C LEU A 737 -12.24 -14.04 -20.70
N PRO A 738 -12.16 -15.34 -21.05
CA PRO A 738 -10.90 -15.97 -21.46
C PRO A 738 -10.22 -15.16 -22.58
N ASP A 739 -8.89 -15.07 -22.56
CA ASP A 739 -8.12 -14.18 -23.46
C ASP A 739 -8.61 -12.71 -23.43
N ALA A 740 -8.92 -12.17 -22.24
CA ALA A 740 -9.38 -10.79 -22.04
C ALA A 740 -8.58 -9.73 -22.82
N HIS A 741 -7.24 -9.87 -22.93
CA HIS A 741 -6.40 -8.96 -23.72
C HIS A 741 -6.77 -8.94 -25.22
N ARG A 742 -7.17 -10.08 -25.79
CA ARG A 742 -7.63 -10.21 -27.18
C ARG A 742 -9.07 -9.72 -27.33
N CYS A 743 -9.92 -10.01 -26.35
CA CYS A 743 -11.32 -9.56 -26.36
C CYS A 743 -11.42 -8.02 -26.29
N LEU A 744 -10.65 -7.38 -25.40
CA LEU A 744 -10.53 -5.92 -25.30
C LEU A 744 -9.85 -5.33 -26.55
N GLY A 745 -8.79 -5.97 -27.06
CA GLY A 745 -8.14 -5.58 -28.30
C GLY A 745 -9.10 -5.57 -29.50
N PHE A 746 -9.97 -6.58 -29.61
CA PHE A 746 -10.97 -6.69 -30.68
C PHE A 746 -12.01 -5.56 -30.63
N ILE A 747 -12.67 -5.32 -29.48
CA ILE A 747 -13.69 -4.25 -29.40
C ILE A 747 -13.10 -2.86 -29.64
N HIS A 748 -11.85 -2.62 -29.20
CA HIS A 748 -11.14 -1.35 -29.48
C HIS A 748 -10.60 -1.25 -30.92
N ALA A 749 -10.38 -2.37 -31.62
CA ALA A 749 -10.12 -2.36 -33.06
C ALA A 749 -11.40 -2.02 -33.84
N MET A 750 -12.55 -2.57 -33.44
CA MET A 750 -13.86 -2.23 -34.04
C MET A 750 -14.21 -0.76 -33.87
N PHE A 751 -13.87 -0.13 -32.73
CA PHE A 751 -13.98 1.32 -32.54
C PHE A 751 -13.17 2.10 -33.60
N ALA A 752 -11.90 1.75 -33.79
CA ALA A 752 -11.04 2.43 -34.75
C ALA A 752 -11.50 2.20 -36.20
N LEU A 753 -12.06 1.03 -36.52
CA LEU A 753 -12.74 0.75 -37.79
C LEU A 753 -13.98 1.64 -37.98
N GLY A 754 -14.75 1.89 -36.93
CA GLY A 754 -15.85 2.84 -36.95
C GLY A 754 -15.36 4.26 -37.24
N CYS A 755 -14.29 4.69 -36.57
CA CYS A 755 -13.68 5.99 -36.81
C CYS A 755 -13.11 6.16 -38.23
N LEU A 756 -12.70 5.07 -38.90
CA LEU A 756 -12.32 5.09 -40.31
C LEU A 756 -13.54 5.30 -41.21
N VAL A 757 -14.66 4.62 -40.94
CA VAL A 757 -15.86 4.64 -41.78
C VAL A 757 -16.61 5.97 -41.67
N GLY A 758 -16.77 6.52 -40.46
CA GLY A 758 -17.55 7.75 -40.22
C GLY A 758 -17.19 8.92 -41.15
N PRO A 759 -15.92 9.36 -41.20
CA PRO A 759 -15.47 10.44 -42.07
C PRO A 759 -15.61 10.15 -43.57
N LEU A 760 -15.42 8.89 -44.00
CA LEU A 760 -15.66 8.49 -45.40
C LEU A 760 -17.12 8.72 -45.78
N THR A 761 -18.05 8.22 -44.96
CA THR A 761 -19.49 8.31 -45.23
C THR A 761 -20.03 9.72 -45.06
N ALA A 762 -19.59 10.43 -44.03
CA ALA A 762 -20.02 11.81 -43.75
C ALA A 762 -19.58 12.77 -44.87
N THR A 763 -18.31 12.72 -45.28
CA THR A 763 -17.78 13.57 -46.36
C THR A 763 -18.42 13.23 -47.69
N ALA A 764 -18.61 11.94 -48.01
CA ALA A 764 -19.26 11.53 -49.24
C ALA A 764 -20.71 12.03 -49.33
N ILE A 765 -21.49 11.91 -48.26
CA ILE A 765 -22.90 12.35 -48.24
C ILE A 765 -23.01 13.87 -48.27
N ALA A 766 -22.18 14.61 -47.51
CA ALA A 766 -22.19 16.07 -47.53
C ALA A 766 -21.70 16.66 -48.87
N THR A 767 -20.82 15.95 -49.60
CA THR A 767 -20.29 16.39 -50.90
C THR A 767 -21.20 16.01 -52.08
N ALA A 768 -21.91 14.87 -52.01
CA ALA A 768 -22.71 14.35 -53.13
C ALA A 768 -23.84 15.28 -53.61
N ALA A 769 -24.21 16.31 -52.85
CA ALA A 769 -25.23 17.29 -53.19
C ALA A 769 -24.68 18.63 -53.74
N GLY A 770 -23.36 18.75 -53.92
CA GLY A 770 -22.71 19.88 -54.61
C GLY A 770 -22.50 21.17 -53.80
N SER A 771 -23.24 21.39 -52.71
CA SER A 771 -22.94 22.46 -51.74
C SER A 771 -23.49 22.12 -50.34
N GLY A 772 -22.92 22.72 -49.30
CA GLY A 772 -23.34 22.47 -47.92
C GLY A 772 -24.79 22.83 -47.61
N HIS A 773 -25.33 23.83 -48.30
CA HIS A 773 -26.72 24.30 -48.18
C HIS A 773 -27.72 23.56 -49.09
N SER A 774 -27.24 22.58 -49.88
CA SER A 774 -28.06 21.86 -50.86
C SER A 774 -29.17 21.06 -50.18
N GLN A 775 -30.41 21.25 -50.64
CA GLN A 775 -31.62 20.70 -50.02
C GLN A 775 -32.08 19.44 -50.77
N ILE A 776 -32.00 18.28 -50.12
CA ILE A 776 -32.58 17.03 -50.60
C ILE A 776 -33.93 16.85 -49.90
N ASN A 777 -35.03 16.92 -50.66
CA ASN A 777 -36.41 16.83 -50.14
C ASN A 777 -36.72 17.84 -48.99
N GLY A 778 -36.06 19.01 -48.99
CA GLY A 778 -36.19 20.01 -47.93
C GLY A 778 -35.35 19.77 -46.68
N ILE A 779 -34.32 18.90 -46.76
CA ILE A 779 -33.35 18.64 -45.70
C ILE A 779 -31.94 18.94 -46.24
N GLU A 780 -31.12 19.65 -45.47
CA GLU A 780 -29.72 19.94 -45.81
C GLU A 780 -28.91 18.65 -46.00
N ALA A 781 -28.16 18.54 -47.10
CA ALA A 781 -27.47 17.32 -47.49
C ALA A 781 -26.53 16.74 -46.42
N TRP A 782 -25.84 17.58 -45.65
CA TRP A 782 -24.97 17.12 -44.55
C TRP A 782 -25.77 16.40 -43.44
N ARG A 783 -27.04 16.77 -43.22
CA ARG A 783 -27.92 16.08 -42.27
C ARG A 783 -28.31 14.69 -42.73
N MET A 784 -28.22 14.39 -44.03
CA MET A 784 -28.58 13.08 -44.56
C MET A 784 -27.69 11.96 -44.01
N GLY A 785 -26.46 12.29 -43.58
CA GLY A 785 -25.57 11.33 -42.90
C GLY A 785 -26.18 10.73 -41.64
N TYR A 786 -27.01 11.47 -40.91
CA TYR A 786 -27.64 10.98 -39.68
C TYR A 786 -28.72 9.91 -39.95
N PHE A 787 -29.35 9.86 -41.14
CA PHE A 787 -30.24 8.74 -41.49
C PHE A 787 -29.47 7.42 -41.65
N GLN A 788 -28.24 7.44 -42.14
CA GLN A 788 -27.39 6.26 -42.15
C GLN A 788 -27.08 5.79 -40.71
N LEU A 789 -26.86 6.74 -39.79
CA LEU A 789 -26.65 6.43 -38.37
C LEU A 789 -27.90 5.83 -37.70
N ILE A 790 -29.11 6.26 -38.06
CA ILE A 790 -30.36 5.59 -37.61
C ILE A 790 -30.34 4.10 -38.00
N GLY A 791 -29.96 3.76 -39.24
CA GLY A 791 -29.83 2.37 -39.68
C GLY A 791 -28.76 1.58 -38.92
N ILE A 792 -27.57 2.17 -38.72
CA ILE A 792 -26.47 1.55 -37.98
C ILE A 792 -26.83 1.31 -36.50
N HIS A 793 -27.47 2.28 -35.84
CA HIS A 793 -27.88 2.14 -34.44
C HIS A 793 -29.12 1.25 -34.25
N ALA A 794 -30.00 1.13 -35.25
CA ALA A 794 -31.05 0.12 -35.26
C ALA A 794 -30.46 -1.30 -35.30
N LEU A 795 -29.42 -1.54 -36.12
CA LEU A 795 -28.69 -2.80 -36.13
C LEU A 795 -27.96 -3.08 -34.80
N ASN A 796 -27.42 -2.04 -34.13
CA ASN A 796 -26.84 -2.16 -32.79
C ASN A 796 -27.88 -2.61 -31.76
N LEU A 797 -29.05 -1.97 -31.74
CA LEU A 797 -30.15 -2.34 -30.84
C LEU A 797 -30.64 -3.79 -31.07
N ILE A 798 -30.82 -4.19 -32.33
CA ILE A 798 -31.16 -5.57 -32.71
C ILE A 798 -30.04 -6.54 -32.26
N GLY A 799 -28.78 -6.18 -32.46
CA GLY A 799 -27.61 -6.96 -32.04
C GLY A 799 -27.56 -7.18 -30.52
N MET A 800 -27.81 -6.14 -29.72
CA MET A 800 -27.88 -6.25 -28.25
C MET A 800 -29.01 -7.20 -27.81
N LEU A 801 -30.22 -7.02 -28.35
CA LEU A 801 -31.39 -7.83 -28.03
C LEU A 801 -31.21 -9.31 -28.40
N LEU A 802 -30.58 -9.61 -29.54
CA LEU A 802 -30.31 -10.98 -29.97
C LEU A 802 -29.16 -11.64 -29.20
N ALA A 803 -28.09 -10.89 -28.90
CA ALA A 803 -26.90 -11.46 -28.27
C ALA A 803 -27.01 -11.60 -26.74
N PHE A 804 -27.67 -10.65 -26.07
CA PHE A 804 -27.80 -10.61 -24.60
C PHE A 804 -29.25 -10.82 -24.11
N GLY A 805 -30.19 -11.12 -25.02
CA GLY A 805 -31.55 -11.56 -24.68
C GLY A 805 -32.49 -10.45 -24.19
N SER A 806 -33.65 -10.85 -23.67
CA SER A 806 -34.71 -9.90 -23.31
C SER A 806 -34.37 -9.01 -22.11
N PRO A 807 -34.44 -7.67 -22.24
CA PRO A 807 -34.16 -6.73 -21.14
C PRO A 807 -35.27 -6.72 -20.07
N LEU A 808 -36.43 -7.33 -20.35
CA LEU A 808 -37.60 -7.35 -19.47
C LEU A 808 -37.60 -8.53 -18.47
N LYS A 809 -36.60 -9.43 -18.49
CA LYS A 809 -36.47 -10.49 -17.47
C LYS A 809 -36.26 -9.83 -16.08
N PRO A 810 -37.11 -10.14 -15.06
CA PRO A 810 -36.86 -9.69 -13.69
C PRO A 810 -35.54 -10.23 -13.15
N TRP A 811 -34.86 -9.45 -12.29
CA TRP A 811 -33.64 -9.88 -11.61
C TRP A 811 -33.89 -11.17 -10.84
N SER A 812 -33.38 -12.28 -11.37
CA SER A 812 -33.53 -13.63 -10.85
C SER A 812 -32.18 -14.32 -10.89
N THR A 813 -31.92 -15.19 -9.91
CA THR A 813 -30.58 -15.55 -9.43
C THR A 813 -29.84 -16.58 -10.31
N ARG A 814 -29.64 -16.27 -11.61
CA ARG A 814 -28.87 -17.14 -12.51
C ARG A 814 -28.03 -16.50 -13.62
N GLU A 815 -28.08 -15.19 -13.83
CA GLU A 815 -27.25 -14.48 -14.83
C GLU A 815 -26.41 -13.36 -14.19
N SER A 816 -25.65 -13.69 -13.14
CA SER A 816 -24.47 -12.90 -12.72
C SER A 816 -23.34 -13.80 -12.25
N THR A 817 -22.16 -13.62 -12.85
CA THR A 817 -20.89 -14.04 -12.24
C THR A 817 -20.65 -13.14 -11.03
N THR A 818 -20.38 -13.71 -9.86
CA THR A 818 -20.31 -13.02 -8.55
C THR A 818 -21.53 -12.18 -8.16
N MET A 819 -22.40 -12.73 -7.31
CA MET A 819 -22.69 -12.21 -5.96
C MET A 819 -23.69 -13.12 -5.23
N GLN A 820 -23.34 -13.60 -4.04
CA GLN A 820 -24.30 -14.13 -3.06
C GLN A 820 -24.42 -13.16 -1.89
N ALA A 821 -25.65 -12.86 -1.50
CA ALA A 821 -26.00 -12.29 -0.21
C ALA A 821 -27.06 -13.23 0.43
N PRO A 822 -27.04 -13.48 1.75
CA PRO A 822 -28.02 -14.36 2.39
C PRO A 822 -29.45 -13.85 2.21
N ALA A 823 -30.36 -14.72 1.76
CA ALA A 823 -31.76 -14.40 1.54
C ALA A 823 -32.58 -14.43 2.85
N THR A 824 -32.20 -13.59 3.82
CA THR A 824 -32.83 -13.54 5.15
C THR A 824 -33.04 -12.11 5.64
N ALA A 825 -34.11 -11.45 5.15
CA ALA A 825 -34.94 -10.49 5.89
C ALA A 825 -36.02 -9.89 4.96
N THR A 826 -37.25 -9.76 5.46
CA THR A 826 -38.29 -8.93 4.85
C THR A 826 -37.99 -7.46 5.14
N LEU A 827 -37.02 -6.90 4.41
CA LEU A 827 -36.68 -5.48 4.49
C LEU A 827 -37.54 -4.65 3.54
N ASP A 828 -38.04 -3.54 4.07
CA ASP A 828 -38.79 -2.51 3.35
C ASP A 828 -38.06 -2.09 2.05
N PRO A 829 -38.73 -2.07 0.88
CA PRO A 829 -38.11 -1.70 -0.39
C PRO A 829 -37.35 -0.38 -0.36
N GLU A 830 -37.84 0.63 0.37
CA GLU A 830 -37.13 1.91 0.53
C GLU A 830 -35.80 1.76 1.26
N VAL A 831 -35.73 0.90 2.29
CA VAL A 831 -34.49 0.66 3.04
C VAL A 831 -33.47 -0.10 2.19
N SER A 832 -33.94 -1.06 1.39
CA SER A 832 -33.14 -1.77 0.38
C SER A 832 -32.59 -0.85 -0.71
N GLU A 833 -33.40 0.10 -1.19
CA GLU A 833 -32.96 1.07 -2.21
C GLU A 833 -32.02 2.14 -1.63
N ARG A 834 -32.36 2.75 -0.48
CA ARG A 834 -31.48 3.71 0.22
C ARG A 834 -30.13 3.08 0.56
N ARG A 835 -30.08 1.77 0.85
CA ARG A 835 -28.82 1.03 1.04
C ARG A 835 -28.01 0.91 -0.26
N ARG A 836 -28.61 0.41 -1.34
CA ARG A 836 -27.94 0.30 -2.66
C ARG A 836 -27.41 1.64 -3.17
N ASN A 837 -28.19 2.71 -3.02
CA ASN A 837 -27.78 4.06 -3.41
C ASN A 837 -26.60 4.58 -2.55
N LYS A 838 -26.54 4.24 -1.25
CA LYS A 838 -25.37 4.55 -0.39
C LYS A 838 -24.13 3.73 -0.73
N GLU A 839 -24.30 2.47 -1.11
CA GLU A 839 -23.22 1.59 -1.57
C GLU A 839 -22.63 2.11 -2.90
N ALA A 840 -23.48 2.51 -3.86
CA ALA A 840 -23.07 3.16 -5.11
C ALA A 840 -22.29 4.48 -4.90
N LEU A 841 -22.81 5.39 -4.05
CA LEU A 841 -22.11 6.63 -3.69
C LEU A 841 -20.75 6.38 -3.02
N ARG A 842 -20.64 5.33 -2.20
CA ARG A 842 -19.39 4.93 -1.56
C ARG A 842 -18.36 4.42 -2.56
N GLU A 843 -18.77 3.63 -3.56
CA GLU A 843 -17.85 3.14 -4.60
C GLU A 843 -17.32 4.29 -5.49
N ILE A 844 -18.17 5.26 -5.85
CA ILE A 844 -17.74 6.51 -6.51
C ILE A 844 -16.77 7.29 -5.60
N GLY A 845 -17.08 7.43 -4.31
CA GLY A 845 -16.23 8.11 -3.35
C GLY A 845 -14.86 7.45 -3.12
N GLN A 846 -14.79 6.12 -3.18
CA GLN A 846 -13.53 5.36 -3.13
C GLN A 846 -12.71 5.61 -4.40
N LEU A 847 -13.33 5.51 -5.58
CA LEU A 847 -12.67 5.74 -6.87
C LEU A 847 -12.00 7.12 -6.94
N LEU A 848 -12.74 8.17 -6.57
CA LEU A 848 -12.26 9.57 -6.58
C LEU A 848 -11.15 9.87 -5.57
N ARG A 849 -10.80 8.93 -4.67
CA ARG A 849 -9.69 9.05 -3.72
C ARG A 849 -8.43 8.31 -4.15
N MET A 850 -8.49 7.46 -5.17
CA MET A 850 -7.33 6.72 -5.66
C MET A 850 -6.40 7.64 -6.48
N LYS A 851 -5.14 7.82 -6.05
CA LYS A 851 -4.13 8.52 -6.87
C LYS A 851 -3.98 7.89 -8.26
N SER A 852 -4.04 6.56 -8.34
CA SER A 852 -4.03 5.79 -9.59
C SER A 852 -5.18 6.16 -10.53
N PHE A 853 -6.37 6.48 -10.00
CA PHE A 853 -7.51 6.92 -10.81
C PHE A 853 -7.26 8.27 -11.46
N TRP A 854 -6.71 9.24 -10.72
CA TRP A 854 -6.37 10.55 -11.27
C TRP A 854 -5.17 10.51 -12.23
N LEU A 855 -4.17 9.66 -11.97
CA LEU A 855 -3.03 9.49 -12.87
C LEU A 855 -3.43 8.84 -14.20
N ILE A 856 -4.21 7.75 -14.16
CA ILE A 856 -4.70 7.11 -15.40
C ILE A 856 -5.77 7.97 -16.08
N GLY A 857 -6.61 8.68 -15.31
CA GLY A 857 -7.55 9.67 -15.81
C GLY A 857 -6.86 10.83 -16.53
N GLY A 858 -5.75 11.32 -15.99
CA GLY A 858 -4.88 12.33 -16.63
C GLY A 858 -4.18 11.81 -17.89
N PHE A 859 -3.63 10.59 -17.86
CA PHE A 859 -3.11 9.95 -19.07
C PHE A 859 -4.19 9.88 -20.16
N TYR A 860 -5.41 9.46 -19.83
CA TYR A 860 -6.50 9.38 -20.81
C TYR A 860 -7.06 10.73 -21.22
N LEU A 861 -7.11 11.74 -20.35
CA LEU A 861 -7.44 13.11 -20.70
C LEU A 861 -6.55 13.58 -21.86
N PHE A 862 -5.23 13.47 -21.72
CA PHE A 862 -4.30 13.89 -22.76
C PHE A 862 -4.28 12.96 -23.98
N ASN A 863 -4.26 11.64 -23.77
CA ASN A 863 -4.21 10.64 -24.85
C ASN A 863 -5.46 10.68 -25.74
N CYS A 864 -6.66 10.74 -25.16
CA CYS A 864 -7.90 10.78 -25.91
C CYS A 864 -8.30 12.19 -26.35
N GLY A 865 -7.99 13.20 -25.54
CA GLY A 865 -8.16 14.59 -25.91
C GLY A 865 -7.31 14.98 -27.11
N ALA A 866 -6.06 14.49 -27.21
CA ALA A 866 -5.19 14.71 -28.37
C ALA A 866 -5.79 14.14 -29.66
N TRP A 867 -6.23 12.87 -29.68
CA TRP A 867 -6.84 12.32 -30.91
C TRP A 867 -8.21 12.92 -31.21
N SER A 868 -8.99 13.29 -30.19
CA SER A 868 -10.30 13.93 -30.37
C SER A 868 -10.16 15.34 -30.96
N ALA A 869 -9.17 16.10 -30.51
CA ALA A 869 -8.81 17.37 -31.09
C ALA A 869 -8.30 17.21 -32.53
N ALA A 870 -7.39 16.27 -32.77
CA ALA A 870 -6.85 15.98 -34.10
C ALA A 870 -7.95 15.58 -35.10
N GLY A 871 -8.75 14.54 -34.80
CA GLY A 871 -9.80 14.07 -35.71
C GLY A 871 -10.98 15.04 -35.86
N GLY A 872 -11.28 15.84 -34.83
CA GLY A 872 -12.36 16.83 -34.85
C GLY A 872 -12.01 18.09 -35.65
N TRP A 873 -10.89 18.73 -35.35
CA TRP A 873 -10.58 20.08 -35.84
C TRP A 873 -9.67 20.13 -37.07
N VAL A 874 -9.09 19.01 -37.52
CA VAL A 874 -8.18 19.02 -38.67
C VAL A 874 -8.85 19.51 -39.96
N VAL A 875 -10.12 19.19 -40.21
CA VAL A 875 -10.81 19.62 -41.45
C VAL A 875 -10.97 21.13 -41.47
N GLU A 876 -11.48 21.72 -40.39
CA GLU A 876 -11.60 23.18 -40.21
C GLU A 876 -10.23 23.88 -40.31
N TYR A 877 -9.19 23.32 -39.67
CA TYR A 877 -7.83 23.83 -39.78
C TYR A 877 -7.30 23.79 -41.24
N LEU A 878 -7.54 22.71 -41.98
CA LEU A 878 -7.10 22.60 -43.37
C LEU A 878 -7.87 23.55 -44.31
N VAL A 879 -9.16 23.78 -44.09
CA VAL A 879 -9.95 24.77 -44.85
C VAL A 879 -9.48 26.19 -44.54
N VAL A 880 -9.51 26.58 -43.26
CA VAL A 880 -9.27 27.98 -42.85
C VAL A 880 -7.79 28.38 -42.94
N HIS A 881 -6.86 27.53 -42.49
CA HIS A 881 -5.44 27.86 -42.33
C HIS A 881 -4.51 27.25 -43.39
N ARG A 882 -5.01 26.31 -44.22
CA ARG A 882 -4.26 25.75 -45.36
C ARG A 882 -4.97 25.92 -46.71
N HIS A 883 -6.11 26.61 -46.74
CA HIS A 883 -6.92 26.89 -47.94
C HIS A 883 -7.28 25.63 -48.76
N GLY A 884 -7.49 24.50 -48.07
CA GLY A 884 -7.90 23.25 -48.69
C GLY A 884 -9.38 23.26 -49.09
N ASP A 885 -9.68 22.71 -50.28
CA ASP A 885 -11.06 22.43 -50.70
C ASP A 885 -11.71 21.42 -49.73
N LEU A 886 -12.80 21.83 -49.09
CA LEU A 886 -13.61 21.04 -48.16
C LEU A 886 -14.01 19.67 -48.73
N SER A 887 -14.30 19.60 -50.04
CA SER A 887 -14.68 18.35 -50.73
C SER A 887 -13.54 17.31 -50.76
N GLN A 888 -12.30 17.77 -50.66
CA GLN A 888 -11.09 16.94 -50.67
C GLN A 888 -10.54 16.72 -49.26
N VAL A 889 -10.46 17.78 -48.44
CA VAL A 889 -9.82 17.70 -47.11
C VAL A 889 -10.69 17.04 -46.03
N GLY A 890 -12.02 16.91 -46.25
CA GLY A 890 -12.91 16.14 -45.38
C GLY A 890 -12.51 14.66 -45.23
N TYR A 891 -11.76 14.10 -46.20
CA TYR A 891 -11.24 12.73 -46.16
C TYR A 891 -9.92 12.57 -45.38
N VAL A 892 -9.22 13.67 -45.02
CA VAL A 892 -7.93 13.58 -44.30
C VAL A 892 -8.03 12.89 -42.92
N PRO A 893 -9.08 13.10 -42.10
CA PRO A 893 -9.34 12.30 -40.90
C PRO A 893 -9.31 10.79 -41.13
N THR A 894 -9.84 10.29 -42.26
CA THR A 894 -9.84 8.85 -42.57
C THR A 894 -8.42 8.28 -42.57
N GLY A 895 -7.43 9.03 -43.06
CA GLY A 895 -6.02 8.60 -43.08
C GLY A 895 -5.45 8.37 -41.67
N PHE A 896 -5.72 9.30 -40.75
CA PHE A 896 -5.36 9.14 -39.33
C PHE A 896 -6.06 7.93 -38.70
N TRP A 897 -7.35 7.74 -38.99
CA TRP A 897 -8.13 6.61 -38.46
C TRP A 897 -7.71 5.25 -39.03
N ALA A 898 -7.35 5.19 -40.31
CA ALA A 898 -6.76 4.02 -40.95
C ALA A 898 -5.39 3.68 -40.35
N GLY A 899 -4.54 4.68 -40.14
CA GLY A 899 -3.32 4.54 -39.37
C GLY A 899 -3.61 3.93 -38.00
N LEU A 900 -4.47 4.57 -37.20
CA LEU A 900 -4.76 4.18 -35.82
C LEU A 900 -5.39 2.78 -35.70
N PHE A 901 -6.23 2.37 -36.66
CA PHE A 901 -6.74 1.00 -36.78
C PHE A 901 -5.62 -0.01 -37.06
N LEU A 902 -4.78 0.23 -38.07
CA LEU A 902 -3.65 -0.64 -38.41
C LEU A 902 -2.61 -0.69 -37.29
N GLY A 903 -2.36 0.42 -36.59
CA GLY A 903 -1.45 0.50 -35.45
C GLY A 903 -1.92 -0.35 -34.27
N ARG A 904 -3.24 -0.34 -33.97
CA ARG A 904 -3.84 -1.21 -32.94
C ARG A 904 -3.71 -2.71 -33.25
N LEU A 905 -3.68 -3.09 -34.53
CA LEU A 905 -3.54 -4.49 -34.95
C LEU A 905 -2.07 -4.93 -35.06
N LEU A 906 -1.21 -4.12 -35.68
CA LEU A 906 0.14 -4.52 -36.08
C LEU A 906 1.23 -4.19 -35.05
N LEU A 907 1.07 -3.11 -34.27
CA LEU A 907 2.08 -2.68 -33.29
C LEU A 907 1.85 -3.22 -31.87
N ALA A 908 0.71 -3.88 -31.60
CA ALA A 908 0.37 -4.39 -30.27
C ALA A 908 1.35 -5.47 -29.76
N GLU A 909 1.61 -6.50 -30.57
CA GLU A 909 2.54 -7.59 -30.22
C GLU A 909 4.00 -7.09 -30.08
N PRO A 910 4.55 -6.25 -30.98
CA PRO A 910 5.82 -5.55 -30.74
C PRO A 910 5.85 -4.73 -29.44
N THR A 911 4.80 -3.94 -29.18
CA THR A 911 4.69 -3.08 -27.97
C THR A 911 4.76 -3.91 -26.68
N HIS A 912 4.15 -5.10 -26.69
CA HIS A 912 4.23 -6.04 -25.57
C HIS A 912 5.64 -6.65 -25.44
N ARG A 913 6.25 -7.13 -26.54
CA ARG A 913 7.57 -7.78 -26.53
C ARG A 913 8.72 -6.85 -26.14
N PHE A 914 8.70 -5.59 -26.57
CA PHE A 914 9.73 -4.60 -26.20
C PHE A 914 9.47 -3.91 -24.84
N GLY A 915 8.36 -4.25 -24.18
CA GLY A 915 7.93 -3.70 -22.91
C GLY A 915 7.07 -2.45 -23.07
N GLU A 916 5.92 -2.44 -22.40
CA GLU A 916 4.86 -1.44 -22.55
C GLU A 916 5.38 0.00 -22.37
N GLN A 917 6.13 0.27 -21.29
CA GLN A 917 6.67 1.61 -20.98
C GLN A 917 7.68 2.12 -22.01
N ARG A 918 8.63 1.28 -22.44
CA ARG A 918 9.69 1.66 -23.39
C ARG A 918 9.11 1.94 -24.78
N SER A 919 8.18 1.08 -25.20
CA SER A 919 7.50 1.19 -26.49
C SER A 919 6.68 2.48 -26.60
N ILE A 920 5.87 2.80 -25.58
CA ILE A 920 5.08 4.05 -25.57
C ILE A 920 5.97 5.30 -25.58
N MET A 921 7.12 5.29 -24.89
CA MET A 921 8.06 6.42 -24.91
C MET A 921 8.65 6.66 -26.31
N TRP A 922 9.11 5.60 -27.00
CA TRP A 922 9.62 5.72 -28.37
C TRP A 922 8.55 6.11 -29.38
N LEU A 923 7.36 5.51 -29.31
CA LEU A 923 6.24 5.87 -30.19
C LEU A 923 5.78 7.32 -29.96
N SER A 924 5.83 7.84 -28.72
CA SER A 924 5.52 9.25 -28.42
C SER A 924 6.47 10.22 -29.12
N PHE A 925 7.77 9.90 -29.17
CA PHE A 925 8.77 10.68 -29.90
C PHE A 925 8.52 10.65 -31.42
N ILE A 926 8.14 9.48 -31.97
CA ILE A 926 7.79 9.35 -33.39
C ILE A 926 6.51 10.14 -33.73
N CYS A 927 5.48 10.08 -32.89
CA CYS A 927 4.26 10.88 -33.05
C CYS A 927 4.56 12.39 -33.01
N LEU A 928 5.47 12.84 -32.13
CA LEU A 928 5.90 14.24 -32.07
C LEU A 928 6.60 14.69 -33.37
N ILE A 929 7.43 13.85 -33.98
CA ILE A 929 8.04 14.14 -35.29
C ILE A 929 6.97 14.32 -36.36
N PHE A 930 5.98 13.42 -36.46
CA PHE A 930 4.91 13.55 -37.46
C PHE A 930 3.98 14.75 -37.19
N GLN A 931 3.71 15.09 -35.93
CA GLN A 931 2.98 16.31 -35.56
C GLN A 931 3.74 17.58 -35.99
N LEU A 932 5.07 17.62 -35.77
CA LEU A 932 5.91 18.73 -36.22
C LEU A 932 5.96 18.82 -37.74
N LEU A 933 6.01 17.69 -38.47
CA LEU A 933 5.91 17.68 -39.94
C LEU A 933 4.56 18.22 -40.41
N PHE A 934 3.45 17.84 -39.78
CA PHE A 934 2.11 18.33 -40.12
C PHE A 934 1.96 19.86 -39.95
N TRP A 935 2.59 20.44 -38.92
CA TRP A 935 2.60 21.88 -38.71
C TRP A 935 3.62 22.63 -39.59
N LEU A 936 4.86 22.16 -39.67
CA LEU A 936 5.96 22.90 -40.30
C LEU A 936 6.01 22.76 -41.83
N VAL A 937 5.38 21.74 -42.42
CA VAL A 937 5.34 21.55 -43.89
C VAL A 937 4.03 22.12 -44.47
N PRO A 938 4.06 23.24 -45.21
CA PRO A 938 2.87 23.85 -45.80
C PRO A 938 2.47 23.15 -47.12
N ASN A 939 2.18 21.84 -47.06
CA ASN A 939 1.71 21.06 -48.20
C ASN A 939 0.60 20.09 -47.76
N LEU A 940 -0.57 20.17 -48.40
CA LEU A 940 -1.76 19.38 -48.02
C LEU A 940 -1.53 17.86 -48.08
N VAL A 941 -0.83 17.38 -49.12
CA VAL A 941 -0.59 15.94 -49.32
C VAL A 941 0.44 15.42 -48.31
N ALA A 942 1.55 16.12 -48.13
CA ALA A 942 2.56 15.76 -47.13
C ALA A 942 1.98 15.81 -45.70
N GLY A 943 1.14 16.81 -45.42
CA GLY A 943 0.39 16.91 -44.17
C GLY A 943 -0.54 15.72 -43.97
N ALA A 944 -1.37 15.37 -44.95
CA ALA A 944 -2.28 14.23 -44.85
C ALA A 944 -1.53 12.88 -44.64
N VAL A 945 -0.38 12.70 -45.30
CA VAL A 945 0.47 11.50 -45.11
C VAL A 945 1.11 11.49 -43.71
N ALA A 946 1.67 12.61 -43.25
CA ALA A 946 2.25 12.72 -41.90
C ALA A 946 1.18 12.47 -40.81
N PHE A 947 -0.02 13.03 -41.00
CA PHE A 947 -1.17 12.83 -40.12
C PHE A 947 -1.63 11.36 -40.09
N SER A 948 -1.64 10.68 -41.25
CA SER A 948 -1.95 9.25 -41.34
C SER A 948 -0.92 8.38 -40.60
N LEU A 949 0.37 8.68 -40.77
CA LEU A 949 1.47 7.97 -40.10
C LEU A 949 1.47 8.24 -38.58
N MET A 950 1.16 9.47 -38.15
CA MET A 950 0.97 9.78 -36.73
C MET A 950 -0.10 8.88 -36.12
N GLY A 951 -1.26 8.73 -36.78
CA GLY A 951 -2.32 7.82 -36.33
C GLY A 951 -1.82 6.38 -36.12
N PHE A 952 -0.99 5.87 -37.05
CA PHE A 952 -0.40 4.53 -36.95
C PHE A 952 0.45 4.34 -35.69
N PHE A 953 1.41 5.23 -35.43
CA PHE A 953 2.26 5.12 -34.24
C PHE A 953 1.50 5.42 -32.93
N PHE A 954 0.41 6.19 -32.99
CA PHE A 954 -0.49 6.46 -31.85
C PHE A 954 -1.39 5.26 -31.48
N GLY A 955 -1.61 4.32 -32.40
CA GLY A 955 -2.53 3.18 -32.26
C GLY A 955 -2.46 2.42 -30.92
N PRO A 956 -1.26 1.96 -30.49
CA PRO A 956 -1.11 1.17 -29.25
C PRO A 956 -1.45 1.89 -27.95
N PHE A 957 -1.51 3.22 -27.90
CA PHE A 957 -1.50 4.00 -26.66
C PHE A 957 -2.70 3.68 -25.77
N PHE A 958 -3.89 3.61 -26.37
CA PHE A 958 -5.12 3.30 -25.65
C PHE A 958 -5.16 1.82 -25.19
N ALA A 959 -4.78 0.87 -26.05
CA ALA A 959 -4.81 -0.55 -25.71
C ALA A 959 -3.79 -0.90 -24.61
N THR A 960 -2.59 -0.32 -24.69
CA THR A 960 -1.52 -0.46 -23.69
C THR A 960 -1.93 0.18 -22.36
N GLY A 961 -2.52 1.38 -22.41
CA GLY A 961 -3.09 2.01 -21.22
C GLY A 961 -4.22 1.19 -20.59
N MET A 962 -5.01 0.44 -21.37
CA MET A 962 -6.09 -0.42 -20.86
C MET A 962 -5.52 -1.70 -20.23
N SER A 963 -4.50 -2.30 -20.86
CA SER A 963 -3.70 -3.39 -20.28
C SER A 963 -3.18 -3.02 -18.89
N VAL A 964 -2.52 -1.86 -18.76
CA VAL A 964 -2.02 -1.35 -17.47
C VAL A 964 -3.18 -1.04 -16.50
N ALA A 965 -4.17 -0.25 -16.93
CA ALA A 965 -5.30 0.14 -16.06
C ALA A 965 -6.08 -1.05 -15.49
N SER A 966 -6.26 -2.13 -16.26
CA SER A 966 -6.95 -3.35 -15.82
C SER A 966 -6.24 -4.08 -14.68
N ARG A 967 -4.94 -3.83 -14.48
CA ARG A 967 -4.13 -4.35 -13.36
C ARG A 967 -4.15 -3.42 -12.14
N MET A 968 -4.62 -2.17 -12.30
CA MET A 968 -4.62 -1.13 -11.23
C MET A 968 -5.96 -1.00 -10.48
N PHE A 969 -7.04 -1.63 -10.96
CA PHE A 969 -8.38 -1.53 -10.37
C PHE A 969 -8.94 -2.91 -10.01
N PRO A 970 -9.44 -3.12 -8.77
CA PRO A 970 -10.17 -4.33 -8.41
C PRO A 970 -11.39 -4.54 -9.31
N ARG A 971 -11.60 -5.78 -9.78
CA ARG A 971 -12.68 -6.15 -10.73
C ARG A 971 -14.06 -5.60 -10.35
N LYS A 972 -14.38 -5.56 -9.05
CA LYS A 972 -15.67 -5.08 -8.53
C LYS A 972 -15.96 -3.62 -8.91
N ILE A 973 -14.94 -2.74 -8.93
CA ILE A 973 -15.11 -1.31 -9.28
C ILE A 973 -14.74 -1.01 -10.74
N GLN A 974 -14.38 -2.01 -11.54
CA GLN A 974 -13.76 -1.81 -12.85
C GLN A 974 -14.71 -1.18 -13.88
N SER A 975 -16.00 -1.54 -13.88
CA SER A 975 -17.04 -0.90 -14.71
C SER A 975 -17.22 0.58 -14.35
N THR A 976 -17.36 0.88 -13.05
CA THR A 976 -17.48 2.24 -12.52
C THR A 976 -16.23 3.08 -12.82
N ALA A 977 -15.03 2.51 -12.62
CA ALA A 977 -13.76 3.16 -12.94
C ALA A 977 -13.66 3.54 -14.43
N LEU A 978 -14.05 2.62 -15.33
CA LEU A 978 -14.01 2.86 -16.77
C LEU A 978 -15.07 3.87 -17.22
N ALA A 979 -16.26 3.90 -16.59
CA ALA A 979 -17.31 4.89 -16.84
C ALA A 979 -16.85 6.31 -16.47
N THR A 980 -16.38 6.53 -15.24
CA THR A 980 -15.93 7.86 -14.79
C THR A 980 -14.68 8.32 -15.55
N ARG A 981 -13.77 7.40 -15.88
CA ARG A 981 -12.60 7.67 -16.75
C ARG A 981 -13.03 8.16 -18.14
N ALA A 982 -14.15 7.71 -18.69
CA ALA A 982 -14.61 8.12 -20.02
C ALA A 982 -15.08 9.58 -20.06
N GLY A 983 -15.82 10.05 -19.06
CA GLY A 983 -16.24 11.45 -18.98
C GLY A 983 -15.09 12.45 -18.88
N VAL A 984 -14.02 12.10 -18.16
CA VAL A 984 -12.82 12.96 -18.04
C VAL A 984 -12.14 13.20 -19.40
N GLN A 985 -12.23 12.26 -20.35
CA GLN A 985 -11.54 12.34 -21.65
C GLN A 985 -12.05 13.46 -22.56
N VAL A 986 -13.31 13.90 -22.41
CA VAL A 986 -13.94 14.88 -23.32
C VAL A 986 -13.65 16.33 -22.92
N LEU A 987 -13.00 16.56 -21.78
CA LEU A 987 -12.73 17.91 -21.28
C LEU A 987 -11.72 18.69 -22.14
N GLN A 988 -10.74 18.02 -22.76
CA GLN A 988 -9.70 18.72 -23.53
C GLN A 988 -10.20 19.34 -24.85
N PRO A 989 -11.06 18.70 -25.68
CA PRO A 989 -11.68 19.36 -26.83
C PRO A 989 -12.51 20.59 -26.47
N VAL A 990 -13.19 20.60 -25.30
CA VAL A 990 -13.92 21.77 -24.80
C VAL A 990 -12.95 22.91 -24.47
N ILE A 991 -11.88 22.62 -23.74
CA ILE A 991 -10.81 23.60 -23.44
C ILE A 991 -10.20 24.15 -24.74
N LEU A 992 -9.94 23.30 -25.74
CA LEU A 992 -9.34 23.74 -27.00
C LEU A 992 -10.30 24.61 -27.83
N GLY A 993 -11.59 24.30 -27.87
CA GLY A 993 -12.61 25.15 -28.52
C GLY A 993 -12.78 26.50 -27.83
N LEU A 994 -12.69 26.55 -26.50
CA LEU A 994 -12.69 27.80 -25.73
C LEU A 994 -11.42 28.63 -25.96
N ILE A 995 -10.25 27.99 -26.08
CA ILE A 995 -8.99 28.66 -26.44
C ILE A 995 -9.03 29.17 -27.88
N ALA A 996 -9.61 28.43 -28.82
CA ALA A 996 -9.81 28.88 -30.19
C ALA A 996 -10.74 30.10 -30.24
N GLY A 997 -11.89 30.05 -29.56
CA GLY A 997 -12.80 31.20 -29.45
C GLY A 997 -12.14 32.42 -28.79
N GLY A 998 -11.43 32.23 -27.67
CA GLY A 998 -10.75 33.31 -26.96
C GLY A 998 -9.59 33.94 -27.74
N GLY A 999 -8.80 33.11 -28.45
CA GLY A 999 -7.72 33.58 -29.32
C GLY A 999 -8.20 34.25 -30.61
N LEU A 1000 -9.44 33.97 -31.04
CA LEU A 1000 -10.08 34.65 -32.16
C LEU A 1000 -10.71 35.99 -31.78
N GLY A 1001 -10.70 36.39 -30.50
CA GLY A 1001 -11.20 37.69 -30.04
C GLY A 1001 -10.51 38.92 -30.68
N GLU A 1002 -9.26 38.80 -31.12
CA GLU A 1002 -8.60 39.86 -31.90
C GLU A 1002 -8.99 39.85 -33.40
N ASN A 1003 -9.59 38.76 -33.88
CA ASN A 1003 -9.99 38.55 -35.28
C ASN A 1003 -11.50 38.73 -35.55
N GLU A 1004 -12.29 39.18 -34.56
CA GLU A 1004 -13.72 39.51 -34.77
C GLU A 1004 -13.94 40.56 -35.87
N ARG A 1005 -12.96 41.45 -36.09
CA ARG A 1005 -12.97 42.42 -37.22
C ARG A 1005 -12.82 41.75 -38.59
N HIS A 1006 -12.26 40.55 -38.67
CA HIS A 1006 -11.97 39.90 -39.95
C HIS A 1006 -13.10 39.00 -40.44
N LEU A 1007 -13.84 38.33 -39.53
CA LEU A 1007 -14.96 37.46 -39.90
C LEU A 1007 -16.15 38.26 -40.47
N GLY A 1008 -16.45 39.45 -39.94
CA GLY A 1008 -17.44 40.36 -40.53
C GLY A 1008 -17.12 40.70 -41.99
N LEU A 1009 -15.85 41.00 -42.29
CA LEU A 1009 -15.35 41.31 -43.63
C LEU A 1009 -15.26 40.09 -44.58
N VAL A 1010 -15.38 38.86 -44.06
CA VAL A 1010 -15.44 37.63 -44.88
C VAL A 1010 -16.88 37.26 -45.20
N ALA A 1011 -17.81 37.39 -44.25
CA ALA A 1011 -19.24 37.23 -44.52
C ALA A 1011 -19.72 38.23 -45.60
N GLU A 1012 -19.28 39.49 -45.52
CA GLU A 1012 -19.57 40.55 -46.50
C GLU A 1012 -18.87 40.32 -47.87
N ARG A 1013 -17.95 39.34 -47.96
CA ARG A 1013 -17.26 38.93 -49.20
C ARG A 1013 -17.66 37.56 -49.75
N GLN A 1014 -18.65 36.90 -49.14
CA GLN A 1014 -19.27 35.68 -49.67
C GLN A 1014 -20.80 35.84 -49.85
N ALA A 1015 -21.36 36.96 -49.41
CA ALA A 1015 -22.69 37.45 -49.79
C ALA A 1015 -22.68 38.38 -51.03
N LEU A 1016 -21.51 38.53 -51.67
CA LEU A 1016 -21.24 39.21 -52.95
C LEU A 1016 -20.46 38.26 -53.87
#